data_AF-A0A352AI44-F1
#
_entry.id   AF-A0A352AI44-F1
#
_cell.length_a   1.000
_cell.length_b   1.000
_cell.length_c   1.000
_cell.angle_alpha   90.00
_cell.angle_beta   90.00
_cell.angle_gamma   90.00
#
_symmetry.space_group_name_H-M   'P 1'
#
loop_
_entity.id
_entity.type
_entity.pdbx_description
1 polymer ?
#
loop_
_entity_poly.entity_id
_entity_poly.type
_entity_poly.pdbx_seq_one_letter_code
_entity_poly.pdbx_strand_id
1 'polypeptide(L)'
;MSNNNIVFTPNFQTAPLTEVTALLPGQFGVGDSLYPGFGNSGYDVQHYTLDLNVTDVATSTLTGITTLEIQATEDLSSFNLDFIGFAIDSITVNGNSAAFSREGQELTITPAEPLYTGDRFTVEVKYNGSPTPIDTVAIPYPVPTGWVIFDGGSFVLSQPDGAANYYPVNDHPLDKASYTFRVTVPEPFEVAANGVLEQTIDNGNSTTYVFEARDPMASYLTTVNISQFDLETENGPNGIPIRNYFAEDIPKDLLKPFDLQSQMLDFFSSIFGPYPFEVYGSVVMDTDTGTALETQTLSIFGLLDLESPTYLEDTIAHELSHQWFGNSVSLADWSDIWLNESLATYSEGLWREHTQGREALNDWVVDNYQFLVEIFDELVTPGAPAADDLFNTSVYYWGALGLHALRLEIGDDAFFDTLKTFHDRFKGGNVTTYDFIGVAQEISGQQLSSFFDRWIYSENLAPIPELGLSFPGSIVGTDANDELVGSNTKDDLIYAGRGHDTAAGGLGDDTIYGEGGDDLLRGDLNNRSSGSSVGGDDILYGGAGNDRLGGKGGDDQLYGDEGNDSIWGDDGDDLLRGGIGNDSLWGGQGADTFVIAVGEGTDTIQDFQFHQDKIGLAGELTFAQLSLSYKGTATIISFGDQVLAEINPVARLLTSADFVTSW
;
A
#
# COMPACT_ATOMS: atom_id res chain seq x y z
N MET A 1 72.53 49.48 5.52
CA MET A 1 72.83 48.19 4.90
C MET A 1 72.67 47.12 5.97
N SER A 2 71.82 46.13 5.66
CA SER A 2 71.51 44.86 6.35
C SER A 2 71.29 44.87 7.88
N ASN A 3 70.03 44.85 8.30
CA ASN A 3 69.62 44.24 9.57
C ASN A 3 68.54 43.18 9.28
N ASN A 4 68.86 41.92 9.59
CA ASN A 4 67.98 40.77 9.50
C ASN A 4 66.92 40.83 10.61
N ASN A 5 65.64 40.90 10.24
CA ASN A 5 64.53 40.63 11.16
C ASN A 5 63.90 39.28 10.83
N ILE A 6 63.88 38.44 11.87
CA ILE A 6 63.20 37.15 11.95
C ILE A 6 61.69 37.40 11.94
N VAL A 7 60.95 36.73 11.05
CA VAL A 7 59.48 36.76 11.01
C VAL A 7 58.97 35.46 11.63
N PHE A 8 58.16 35.58 12.68
CA PHE A 8 57.40 34.47 13.27
C PHE A 8 56.11 34.26 12.47
N THR A 9 55.91 33.06 11.94
CA THR A 9 54.61 32.57 11.43
C THR A 9 53.90 31.83 12.55
N PRO A 10 52.70 32.24 13.01
CA PRO A 10 51.90 31.44 13.92
C PRO A 10 51.23 30.30 13.15
N ASN A 11 51.51 29.07 13.57
CA ASN A 11 50.92 27.85 13.07
C ASN A 11 49.60 27.62 13.84
N PHE A 12 48.45 28.00 13.28
CA PHE A 12 47.16 27.60 13.82
C PHE A 12 46.81 26.22 13.24
N GLN A 13 47.10 25.17 13.99
CA GLN A 13 46.40 23.89 13.82
C GLN A 13 44.96 24.12 14.27
N THR A 14 44.04 24.24 13.31
CA THR A 14 42.62 24.02 13.57
C THR A 14 42.45 22.54 13.85
N ALA A 15 42.05 22.19 15.07
CA ALA A 15 41.52 20.86 15.35
C ALA A 15 40.32 20.60 14.42
N PRO A 16 40.09 19.35 13.96
CA PRO A 16 38.87 19.04 13.24
C PRO A 16 37.69 19.32 14.18
N LEU A 17 36.72 20.11 13.72
CA LEU A 17 35.42 20.18 14.36
C LEU A 17 34.82 18.78 14.23
N THR A 18 34.72 18.05 15.35
CA THR A 18 33.73 16.99 15.48
C THR A 18 32.38 17.67 15.29
N GLU A 19 31.68 17.36 14.19
CA GLU A 19 30.23 17.58 14.13
C GLU A 19 29.64 16.86 15.34
N VAL A 20 29.15 17.64 16.29
CA VAL A 20 28.28 17.11 17.35
C VAL A 20 26.92 17.02 16.67
N THR A 21 26.53 15.81 16.25
CA THR A 21 25.13 15.52 15.93
C THR A 21 24.30 15.94 17.15
N ALA A 22 23.32 16.80 16.94
CA ALA A 22 22.46 17.26 18.02
C ALA A 22 21.61 16.07 18.48
N LEU A 23 21.56 15.79 19.78
CA LEU A 23 20.56 14.87 20.34
C LEU A 23 19.18 15.47 20.07
N LEU A 24 18.33 14.72 19.36
CA LEU A 24 16.96 15.13 19.05
C LEU A 24 15.98 14.21 19.79
N PRO A 25 14.79 14.71 20.17
CA PRO A 25 13.69 13.82 20.49
C PRO A 25 13.32 13.03 19.22
N GLY A 26 13.03 11.74 19.37
CA GLY A 26 12.48 10.92 18.29
C GLY A 26 11.21 11.56 17.71
N GLN A 27 11.02 11.40 16.40
CA GLN A 27 9.88 12.03 15.74
C GLN A 27 8.59 11.26 16.01
N PHE A 28 7.50 12.02 16.12
CA PHE A 28 6.14 11.52 16.17
C PHE A 28 5.75 10.99 14.79
N GLY A 29 5.15 9.80 14.73
CA GLY A 29 4.79 9.16 13.46
C GLY A 29 6.01 8.58 12.75
N VAL A 30 5.79 7.53 11.96
CA VAL A 30 6.80 7.00 11.04
C VAL A 30 6.76 7.69 9.66
N GLY A 31 5.69 8.45 9.37
CA GLY A 31 5.53 9.22 8.13
C GLY A 31 4.49 8.69 7.14
N ASP A 32 3.58 7.81 7.59
CA ASP A 32 2.47 7.30 6.76
C ASP A 32 1.55 8.42 6.25
N SER A 33 1.12 8.30 5.00
CA SER A 33 0.36 9.32 4.30
C SER A 33 -1.08 9.47 4.81
N LEU A 34 -1.71 8.36 5.22
CA LEU A 34 -3.10 8.34 5.71
C LEU A 34 -3.16 8.51 7.22
N TYR A 35 -2.20 7.94 7.94
CA TYR A 35 -2.10 7.96 9.39
C TYR A 35 -0.76 8.54 9.88
N PRO A 36 -0.54 9.86 9.74
CA PRO A 36 0.74 10.49 10.14
C PRO A 36 1.13 10.33 11.61
N GLY A 37 0.21 9.84 12.46
CA GLY A 37 0.46 9.56 13.87
C GLY A 37 0.71 8.10 14.22
N PHE A 38 0.75 7.20 13.23
CA PHE A 38 1.04 5.79 13.46
C PHE A 38 2.54 5.52 13.45
N GLY A 39 2.97 4.68 14.39
CA GLY A 39 4.37 4.35 14.57
C GLY A 39 5.25 5.55 14.88
N ASN A 40 6.55 5.31 14.87
CA ASN A 40 7.57 6.20 15.36
C ASN A 40 8.89 5.91 14.64
N SER A 41 9.69 6.95 14.44
CA SER A 41 10.99 6.86 13.78
C SER A 41 12.17 7.02 14.75
N GLY A 42 13.38 6.79 14.24
CA GLY A 42 14.64 6.92 14.98
C GLY A 42 15.08 5.64 15.71
N TYR A 43 14.29 4.58 15.64
CA TYR A 43 14.65 3.25 16.13
C TYR A 43 13.92 2.15 15.33
N ASP A 44 14.34 0.90 15.53
CA ASP A 44 13.81 -0.31 14.90
C ASP A 44 13.69 -1.39 15.99
N VAL A 45 12.47 -1.90 16.22
CA VAL A 45 12.20 -2.93 17.23
C VAL A 45 12.46 -4.31 16.65
N GLN A 46 13.40 -5.03 17.26
CA GLN A 46 13.82 -6.34 16.80
C GLN A 46 12.95 -7.47 17.36
N HIS A 47 12.50 -7.30 18.61
CA HIS A 47 11.74 -8.33 19.32
C HIS A 47 10.84 -7.75 20.41
N TYR A 48 9.65 -8.32 20.54
CA TYR A 48 8.72 -8.09 21.66
C TYR A 48 8.54 -9.37 22.48
N THR A 49 8.65 -9.25 23.80
CA THR A 49 8.10 -10.25 24.73
C THR A 49 6.88 -9.66 25.42
N LEU A 50 5.71 -10.26 25.21
CA LEU A 50 4.45 -9.90 25.84
C LEU A 50 4.14 -10.88 26.98
N ASP A 51 4.47 -10.52 28.23
CA ASP A 51 4.10 -11.29 29.42
C ASP A 51 2.77 -10.75 29.99
N LEU A 52 1.68 -11.40 29.63
CA LEU A 52 0.31 -10.99 29.94
C LEU A 52 -0.29 -11.95 30.96
N ASN A 53 -0.69 -11.44 32.12
CA ASN A 53 -1.39 -12.23 33.12
C ASN A 53 -2.83 -11.73 33.27
N VAL A 54 -3.75 -12.42 32.61
CA VAL A 54 -5.19 -12.14 32.64
C VAL A 54 -5.77 -12.76 33.90
N THR A 55 -6.21 -11.91 34.83
CA THR A 55 -6.70 -12.31 36.15
C THR A 55 -8.21 -12.49 36.22
N ASP A 56 -8.95 -11.85 35.31
CA ASP A 56 -10.39 -11.97 35.15
C ASP A 56 -10.73 -11.92 33.65
N VAL A 57 -11.15 -13.05 33.08
CA VAL A 57 -11.47 -13.15 31.65
C VAL A 57 -12.71 -12.35 31.29
N ALA A 58 -13.73 -12.30 32.16
CA ALA A 58 -14.99 -11.61 31.88
C ALA A 58 -14.83 -10.10 31.71
N THR A 59 -13.78 -9.52 32.29
CA THR A 59 -13.44 -8.09 32.15
C THR A 59 -12.08 -7.85 31.49
N SER A 60 -11.40 -8.93 31.07
CA SER A 60 -10.00 -8.96 30.64
C SER A 60 -9.07 -8.10 31.52
N THR A 61 -9.31 -8.07 32.84
CA THR A 61 -8.39 -7.38 33.76
C THR A 61 -7.06 -8.13 33.80
N LEU A 62 -5.99 -7.44 33.44
CA LEU A 62 -4.65 -8.02 33.33
C LEU A 62 -3.55 -7.15 33.95
N THR A 63 -2.43 -7.79 34.25
CA THR A 63 -1.12 -7.15 34.42
C THR A 63 -0.23 -7.55 33.25
N GLY A 64 0.37 -6.58 32.58
CA GLY A 64 1.26 -6.80 31.44
C GLY A 64 2.68 -6.32 31.72
N ILE A 65 3.65 -7.06 31.18
CA ILE A 65 5.03 -6.62 31.02
C ILE A 65 5.40 -6.78 29.56
N THR A 66 5.58 -5.66 28.87
CA THR A 66 6.12 -5.66 27.51
C THR A 66 7.59 -5.35 27.56
N THR A 67 8.41 -6.26 27.04
CA THR A 67 9.85 -6.06 26.87
C THR A 67 10.16 -5.92 25.39
N LEU A 68 10.81 -4.83 25.01
CA LEU A 68 11.23 -4.54 23.64
C LEU A 68 12.75 -4.63 23.56
N GLU A 69 13.28 -5.35 22.57
CA GLU A 69 14.67 -5.28 22.16
C GLU A 69 14.77 -4.37 20.93
N ILE A 70 15.51 -3.26 21.06
CA ILE A 70 15.47 -2.17 20.08
C ILE A 70 16.88 -1.82 19.61
N GLN A 71 17.00 -1.47 18.32
CA GLN A 71 18.18 -0.83 17.75
C GLN A 71 17.88 0.63 17.40
N ALA A 72 18.65 1.57 17.96
CA ALA A 72 18.52 2.98 17.59
C ALA A 72 19.05 3.22 16.16
N THR A 73 18.31 3.95 15.35
CA THR A 73 18.71 4.36 13.99
C THR A 73 19.14 5.83 13.94
N GLU A 74 18.88 6.58 15.01
CA GLU A 74 19.28 7.98 15.21
C GLU A 74 19.85 8.24 16.61
N ASP A 75 20.40 9.44 16.82
CA ASP A 75 20.85 9.93 18.14
C ASP A 75 19.67 10.54 18.92
N LEU A 76 19.18 9.83 19.94
CA LEU A 76 17.91 10.10 20.62
C LEU A 76 18.06 10.58 22.06
N SER A 77 17.44 11.72 22.39
CA SER A 77 17.23 12.15 23.79
C SER A 77 15.97 11.57 24.43
N SER A 78 15.03 11.13 23.60
CA SER A 78 13.77 10.48 23.96
C SER A 78 13.24 9.75 22.71
N PHE A 79 12.36 8.79 22.90
CA PHE A 79 11.64 8.08 21.82
C PHE A 79 10.20 7.83 22.28
N ASN A 80 9.30 7.46 21.38
CA ASN A 80 7.91 7.20 21.74
C ASN A 80 7.49 5.78 21.36
N LEU A 81 6.39 5.34 21.95
CA LEU A 81 5.63 4.13 21.60
C LEU A 81 4.16 4.51 21.55
N ASP A 82 3.37 3.81 20.74
CA ASP A 82 1.92 3.84 20.77
C ASP A 82 1.40 2.96 21.93
N PHE A 83 0.55 3.52 22.80
CA PHE A 83 -0.07 2.78 23.89
C PHE A 83 -1.34 3.41 24.48
N ILE A 84 -2.46 2.68 24.44
CA ILE A 84 -3.79 3.19 24.77
C ILE A 84 -4.34 2.55 26.07
N GLY A 85 -5.08 3.34 26.85
CA GLY A 85 -5.99 2.87 27.90
C GLY A 85 -5.36 2.47 29.24
N PHE A 86 -4.35 1.62 29.26
CA PHE A 86 -3.82 1.03 30.49
C PHE A 86 -3.10 2.03 31.41
N ALA A 87 -3.05 1.73 32.70
CA ALA A 87 -2.23 2.46 33.66
C ALA A 87 -0.80 1.92 33.64
N ILE A 88 0.18 2.81 33.54
CA ILE A 88 1.62 2.46 33.52
C ILE A 88 2.16 2.53 34.95
N ASP A 89 2.71 1.41 35.43
CA ASP A 89 3.34 1.32 36.74
C ASP A 89 4.79 1.81 36.72
N SER A 90 5.55 1.41 35.70
CA SER A 90 6.95 1.79 35.54
C SER A 90 7.46 1.53 34.13
N ILE A 91 8.43 2.33 33.69
CA ILE A 91 9.20 2.11 32.47
C ILE A 91 10.68 2.09 32.81
N THR A 92 11.42 1.12 32.26
CA THR A 92 12.88 1.11 32.33
C THR A 92 13.50 1.04 30.94
N VAL A 93 14.65 1.69 30.79
CA VAL A 93 15.53 1.58 29.61
C VAL A 93 16.88 1.07 30.08
N ASN A 94 17.32 -0.06 29.53
CA ASN A 94 18.52 -0.80 29.98
C ASN A 94 18.51 -1.08 31.50
N GLY A 95 17.32 -1.37 32.06
CA GLY A 95 17.11 -1.62 33.49
C GLY A 95 17.15 -0.39 34.39
N ASN A 96 17.38 0.82 33.85
CA ASN A 96 17.32 2.08 34.58
C ASN A 96 15.94 2.71 34.44
N SER A 97 15.40 3.29 35.51
CA SER A 97 14.11 4.01 35.45
C SER A 97 14.17 5.12 34.41
N ALA A 98 13.16 5.16 33.54
CA ALA A 98 12.97 6.23 32.56
C ALA A 98 11.83 7.17 33.01
N ALA A 99 11.93 8.44 32.66
CA ALA A 99 10.79 9.36 32.78
C ALA A 99 9.86 9.16 31.57
N PHE A 100 8.57 9.41 31.75
CA PHE A 100 7.60 9.29 30.66
C PHE A 100 6.45 10.27 30.79
N SER A 101 5.81 10.55 29.66
CA SER A 101 4.55 11.29 29.53
C SER A 101 3.69 10.62 28.46
N ARG A 102 2.36 10.76 28.56
CA ARG A 102 1.43 10.24 27.55
C ARG A 102 0.46 11.33 27.10
N GLU A 103 0.29 11.47 25.79
CA GLU A 103 -0.70 12.34 25.14
C GLU A 103 -1.47 11.54 24.08
N GLY A 104 -2.75 11.25 24.35
CA GLY A 104 -3.52 10.35 23.49
C GLY A 104 -2.93 8.92 23.51
N GLN A 105 -2.66 8.37 22.33
CA GLN A 105 -1.96 7.10 22.15
C GLN A 105 -0.44 7.22 22.36
N GLU A 106 0.13 8.43 22.28
CA GLU A 106 1.58 8.61 22.21
C GLU A 106 2.23 8.57 23.61
N LEU A 107 3.12 7.61 23.84
CA LEU A 107 3.90 7.43 25.06
C LEU A 107 5.36 7.84 24.85
N THR A 108 5.70 9.07 25.20
CA THR A 108 7.09 9.56 25.16
C THR A 108 7.89 9.05 26.35
N ILE A 109 9.04 8.43 26.06
CA ILE A 109 9.99 7.87 27.03
C ILE A 109 11.31 8.63 26.96
N THR A 110 11.73 9.18 28.10
CA THR A 110 13.03 9.84 28.25
C THR A 110 13.98 8.93 29.05
N PRO A 111 14.96 8.29 28.39
CA PRO A 111 15.93 7.44 29.07
C PRO A 111 16.84 8.26 30.00
N ALA A 112 17.45 7.58 30.99
CA ALA A 112 18.36 8.23 31.94
C ALA A 112 19.68 8.70 31.28
N GLU A 113 20.11 8.00 30.23
CA GLU A 113 21.24 8.36 29.38
C GLU A 113 20.75 8.42 27.93
N PRO A 114 21.27 9.34 27.10
CA PRO A 114 20.93 9.39 25.67
C PRO A 114 21.27 8.09 24.94
N LEU A 115 20.53 7.80 23.88
CA LEU A 115 20.76 6.67 22.99
C LEU A 115 21.42 7.20 21.71
N TYR A 116 22.37 6.47 21.15
CA TYR A 116 23.06 6.86 19.93
C TYR A 116 22.78 5.88 18.79
N THR A 117 22.90 6.37 17.56
CA THR A 117 22.75 5.57 16.35
C THR A 117 23.56 4.27 16.43
N GLY A 118 22.89 3.13 16.27
CA GLY A 118 23.48 1.79 16.35
C GLY A 118 23.52 1.18 17.75
N ASP A 119 23.13 1.92 18.81
CA ASP A 119 22.98 1.34 20.14
C ASP A 119 21.86 0.30 20.15
N ARG A 120 22.11 -0.81 20.84
CA ARG A 120 21.06 -1.76 21.22
C ARG A 120 20.63 -1.51 22.64
N PHE A 121 19.34 -1.43 22.87
CA PHE A 121 18.79 -1.17 24.18
C PHE A 121 17.51 -1.98 24.42
N THR A 122 17.19 -2.18 25.69
CA THR A 122 15.97 -2.88 26.10
C THR A 122 15.05 -1.90 26.80
N VAL A 123 13.76 -1.96 26.46
CA VAL A 123 12.70 -1.21 27.15
C VAL A 123 11.79 -2.20 27.85
N GLU A 124 11.49 -1.97 29.13
CA GLU A 124 10.49 -2.75 29.88
C GLU A 124 9.39 -1.81 30.34
N VAL A 125 8.15 -2.07 29.92
CA VAL A 125 6.96 -1.32 30.33
C VAL A 125 6.06 -2.24 31.15
N LYS A 126 5.76 -1.84 32.40
CA LYS A 126 4.83 -2.55 33.29
C LYS A 126 3.53 -1.78 33.37
N TYR A 127 2.42 -2.47 33.18
CA TYR A 127 1.10 -1.87 33.13
C TYR A 127 0.03 -2.80 33.69
N ASN A 128 -1.09 -2.22 34.09
CA ASN A 128 -2.23 -2.96 34.61
C ASN A 128 -3.55 -2.23 34.32
N GLY A 129 -4.62 -3.01 34.27
CA GLY A 129 -5.97 -2.51 34.01
C GLY A 129 -6.79 -3.49 33.18
N SER A 130 -7.85 -2.98 32.58
CA SER A 130 -8.60 -3.66 31.52
C SER A 130 -8.41 -2.88 30.22
N PRO A 131 -8.41 -3.56 29.06
CA PRO A 131 -8.46 -2.90 27.77
C PRO A 131 -9.65 -1.93 27.71
N THR A 132 -9.41 -0.76 27.11
CA THR A 132 -10.49 0.19 26.83
C THR A 132 -11.02 -0.14 25.44
N PRO A 133 -12.31 -0.42 25.25
CA PRO A 133 -12.86 -0.63 23.92
C PRO A 133 -12.58 0.57 23.01
N ILE A 134 -12.09 0.30 21.81
CA ILE A 134 -11.89 1.28 20.76
C ILE A 134 -12.55 0.77 19.47
N ASP A 135 -12.98 1.71 18.64
CA ASP A 135 -13.38 1.44 17.27
C ASP A 135 -12.25 1.89 16.35
N THR A 136 -12.02 1.17 15.26
CA THR A 136 -10.98 1.54 14.29
C THR A 136 -11.28 2.88 13.63
N VAL A 137 -10.25 3.66 13.35
CA VAL A 137 -10.36 4.89 12.54
C VAL A 137 -10.53 4.62 11.06
N ALA A 138 -10.29 3.39 10.59
CA ALA A 138 -10.17 3.03 9.18
C ALA A 138 -11.49 2.64 8.50
N ILE A 139 -12.60 2.63 9.26
CA ILE A 139 -13.93 2.23 8.79
C ILE A 139 -14.93 3.34 9.17
N PRO A 140 -15.88 3.70 8.29
CA PRO A 140 -16.76 4.86 8.51
C PRO A 140 -17.88 4.62 9.53
N TYR A 141 -17.91 3.45 10.16
CA TYR A 141 -18.86 3.05 11.19
C TYR A 141 -18.16 2.26 12.32
N PRO A 142 -18.75 2.20 13.53
CA PRO A 142 -18.08 1.57 14.68
C PRO A 142 -17.80 0.08 14.46
N VAL A 143 -16.53 -0.27 14.32
CA VAL A 143 -16.03 -1.64 14.29
C VAL A 143 -14.99 -1.79 15.40
N PRO A 144 -15.24 -2.65 16.40
CA PRO A 144 -14.31 -2.87 17.49
C PRO A 144 -12.94 -3.37 16.99
N THR A 145 -11.86 -2.76 17.49
CA THR A 145 -10.49 -3.19 17.21
C THR A 145 -9.67 -3.23 18.51
N GLY A 146 -8.51 -3.86 18.46
CA GLY A 146 -7.67 -4.18 19.60
C GLY A 146 -8.18 -5.39 20.37
N TRP A 147 -8.23 -5.29 21.70
CA TRP A 147 -8.64 -6.40 22.56
C TRP A 147 -10.14 -6.37 22.82
N VAL A 148 -10.86 -7.30 22.20
CA VAL A 148 -12.32 -7.37 22.24
C VAL A 148 -12.77 -8.44 23.23
N ILE A 149 -13.73 -8.08 24.09
CA ILE A 149 -14.27 -8.93 25.15
C ILE A 149 -15.68 -9.38 24.76
N PHE A 150 -16.00 -10.65 24.94
CA PHE A 150 -17.33 -11.19 24.71
C PHE A 150 -17.72 -12.21 25.79
N ASP A 151 -18.97 -12.69 25.76
CA ASP A 151 -19.43 -13.74 26.69
C ASP A 151 -18.81 -15.09 26.28
N GLY A 152 -17.76 -15.50 26.98
CA GLY A 152 -17.00 -16.72 26.66
C GLY A 152 -15.49 -16.52 26.59
N GLY A 153 -15.01 -15.27 26.52
CA GLY A 153 -13.59 -15.02 26.41
C GLY A 153 -13.21 -13.64 25.87
N SER A 154 -12.09 -13.60 25.15
CA SER A 154 -11.62 -12.43 24.42
C SER A 154 -10.87 -12.83 23.16
N PHE A 155 -10.80 -11.93 22.20
CA PHE A 155 -9.98 -12.07 21.00
C PHE A 155 -9.31 -10.73 20.66
N VAL A 156 -8.30 -10.77 19.80
CA VAL A 156 -7.59 -9.57 19.36
C VAL A 156 -7.62 -9.49 17.84
N LEU A 157 -8.15 -8.37 17.34
CA LEU A 157 -8.03 -7.90 15.95
C LEU A 157 -7.25 -6.59 16.01
N SER A 158 -6.26 -6.37 15.15
CA SER A 158 -5.40 -5.18 15.30
C SER A 158 -5.19 -4.37 14.05
N GLN A 159 -5.82 -4.72 12.93
CA GLN A 159 -5.69 -3.96 11.69
C GLN A 159 -6.62 -2.73 11.64
N PRO A 160 -6.13 -1.56 11.22
CA PRO A 160 -4.72 -1.14 11.15
C PRO A 160 -4.16 -0.64 12.51
N ASP A 161 -5.03 -0.38 13.50
CA ASP A 161 -4.76 0.51 14.64
C ASP A 161 -5.10 -0.08 16.02
N GLY A 162 -5.20 -1.41 16.12
CA GLY A 162 -5.63 -2.08 17.36
C GLY A 162 -4.50 -2.57 18.26
N ALA A 163 -3.25 -2.66 17.80
CA ALA A 163 -2.18 -3.30 18.58
C ALA A 163 -1.84 -2.49 19.84
N ALA A 164 -1.76 -1.15 19.70
CA ALA A 164 -1.57 -0.21 20.81
C ALA A 164 -2.65 -0.29 21.90
N ASN A 165 -3.79 -0.95 21.64
CA ASN A 165 -4.87 -1.13 22.61
C ASN A 165 -4.50 -2.09 23.75
N TYR A 166 -3.52 -2.98 23.57
CA TYR A 166 -3.22 -4.01 24.58
C TYR A 166 -1.73 -4.16 24.94
N TYR A 167 -0.81 -3.58 24.17
CA TYR A 167 0.60 -3.47 24.55
C TYR A 167 1.25 -2.19 23.97
N PRO A 168 2.31 -1.66 24.62
CA PRO A 168 3.11 -0.57 24.06
C PRO A 168 3.90 -1.05 22.84
N VAL A 169 3.74 -0.39 21.71
CA VAL A 169 4.20 -0.86 20.40
C VAL A 169 4.68 0.32 19.54
N ASN A 170 5.49 0.05 18.52
CA ASN A 170 5.68 0.96 17.41
C ASN A 170 4.67 0.59 16.30
N ASP A 171 3.48 1.21 16.30
CA ASP A 171 2.30 0.66 15.62
C ASP A 171 2.27 0.99 14.11
N HIS A 172 3.17 0.37 13.34
CA HIS A 172 3.18 0.53 11.89
C HIS A 172 3.76 -0.69 11.16
N PRO A 173 3.26 -1.05 9.97
CA PRO A 173 3.84 -2.15 9.16
C PRO A 173 5.34 -2.04 8.89
N LEU A 174 5.91 -0.83 8.85
CA LEU A 174 7.34 -0.58 8.61
C LEU A 174 8.26 -1.11 9.72
N ASP A 175 7.75 -1.29 10.95
CA ASP A 175 8.54 -1.77 12.08
C ASP A 175 8.15 -3.20 12.45
N LYS A 176 8.54 -4.15 11.59
CA LYS A 176 8.32 -5.57 11.84
C LYS A 176 9.28 -6.12 12.88
N ALA A 177 8.75 -6.94 13.79
CA ALA A 177 9.53 -7.58 14.83
C ALA A 177 9.20 -9.08 14.96
N SER A 178 10.05 -9.80 15.69
CA SER A 178 9.70 -11.13 16.22
C SER A 178 8.98 -11.02 17.56
N TYR A 179 8.21 -12.04 17.95
CA TYR A 179 7.38 -11.98 19.16
C TYR A 179 7.43 -13.25 20.00
N THR A 180 7.52 -13.08 21.31
CA THR A 180 7.21 -14.11 22.31
C THR A 180 5.92 -13.72 23.04
N PHE A 181 4.89 -14.55 22.94
CA PHE A 181 3.65 -14.38 23.70
C PHE A 181 3.67 -15.30 24.92
N ARG A 182 3.73 -14.73 26.12
CA ARG A 182 3.64 -15.45 27.39
C ARG A 182 2.35 -15.05 28.08
N VAL A 183 1.30 -15.84 27.89
CA VAL A 183 -0.05 -15.48 28.34
C VAL A 183 -0.50 -16.43 29.43
N THR A 184 -0.84 -15.89 30.60
CA THR A 184 -1.37 -16.63 31.75
C THR A 184 -2.87 -16.35 31.89
N VAL A 185 -3.67 -17.41 31.94
CA VAL A 185 -5.14 -17.34 32.07
C VAL A 185 -5.64 -18.30 33.15
N PRO A 186 -6.74 -18.00 33.86
CA PRO A 186 -7.33 -18.92 34.84
C PRO A 186 -8.00 -20.11 34.14
N GLU A 187 -8.07 -21.26 34.83
CA GLU A 187 -8.91 -22.38 34.35
C GLU A 187 -10.40 -21.96 34.28
N PRO A 188 -11.18 -22.45 33.29
CA PRO A 188 -10.84 -23.45 32.29
C PRO A 188 -10.30 -22.89 30.96
N PHE A 189 -9.94 -21.61 30.89
CA PHE A 189 -9.60 -20.97 29.62
C PHE A 189 -8.22 -21.39 29.08
N GLU A 190 -8.12 -21.34 27.77
CA GLU A 190 -6.94 -21.63 26.96
C GLU A 190 -6.54 -20.40 26.14
N VAL A 191 -5.35 -20.45 25.53
CA VAL A 191 -4.83 -19.35 24.71
C VAL A 191 -4.45 -19.89 23.33
N ALA A 192 -4.83 -19.17 22.28
CA ALA A 192 -4.34 -19.31 20.91
C ALA A 192 -3.74 -17.98 20.44
N ALA A 193 -2.44 -17.96 20.12
CA ALA A 193 -1.73 -16.76 19.67
C ALA A 193 -0.86 -17.09 18.43
N ASN A 194 -0.26 -16.06 17.82
CA ASN A 194 0.69 -16.24 16.71
C ASN A 194 1.90 -17.11 17.12
N GLY A 195 2.51 -17.78 16.15
CA GLY A 195 3.73 -18.56 16.33
C GLY A 195 3.53 -19.96 16.87
N VAL A 196 4.62 -20.66 17.17
CA VAL A 196 4.60 -22.05 17.65
C VAL A 196 4.39 -22.09 19.16
N LEU A 197 3.46 -22.92 19.63
CA LEU A 197 3.32 -23.22 21.06
C LEU A 197 4.54 -24.05 21.53
N GLU A 198 5.44 -23.43 22.27
CA GLU A 198 6.67 -24.05 22.77
C GLU A 198 6.50 -24.60 24.19
N GLN A 199 5.66 -23.97 25.02
CA GLN A 199 5.48 -24.37 26.40
C GLN A 199 4.05 -24.14 26.92
N THR A 200 3.55 -25.11 27.68
CA THR A 200 2.37 -24.98 28.54
C THR A 200 2.79 -25.23 29.99
N ILE A 201 2.47 -24.31 30.90
CA ILE A 201 2.89 -24.34 32.30
C ILE A 201 1.64 -24.34 33.18
N ASP A 202 1.41 -25.45 33.88
CA ASP A 202 0.38 -25.55 34.91
C ASP A 202 0.84 -24.83 36.20
N ASN A 203 0.11 -23.78 36.59
CA ASN A 203 0.35 -23.01 37.81
C ASN A 203 -0.66 -23.36 38.93
N GLY A 204 -1.50 -24.39 38.74
CA GLY A 204 -2.45 -24.93 39.69
C GLY A 204 -3.87 -24.39 39.57
N ASN A 205 -4.06 -23.07 39.45
CA ASN A 205 -5.38 -22.44 39.21
C ASN A 205 -5.42 -21.59 37.93
N SER A 206 -4.32 -21.62 37.19
CA SER A 206 -4.09 -20.89 35.95
C SER A 206 -3.05 -21.65 35.14
N THR A 207 -3.04 -21.39 33.85
CA THR A 207 -2.09 -21.99 32.90
C THR A 207 -1.38 -20.87 32.15
N THR A 208 -0.07 -20.97 32.00
CA THR A 208 0.71 -20.08 31.13
C THR A 208 1.01 -20.80 29.82
N TYR A 209 0.67 -20.16 28.70
CA TYR A 209 1.02 -20.59 27.35
C TYR A 209 2.14 -19.70 26.82
N VAL A 210 3.16 -20.31 26.20
CA VAL A 210 4.30 -19.60 25.60
C VAL A 210 4.36 -19.93 24.12
N PHE A 211 4.07 -18.93 23.29
CA PHE A 211 4.19 -19.01 21.84
C PHE A 211 5.38 -18.20 21.36
N GLU A 212 6.06 -18.69 20.33
CA GLU A 212 7.19 -18.04 19.66
C GLU A 212 6.87 -17.81 18.19
N ALA A 213 6.72 -16.55 17.78
CA ALA A 213 6.61 -16.13 16.38
C ALA A 213 7.97 -15.57 15.96
N ARG A 214 8.72 -16.34 15.17
CA ARG A 214 10.15 -16.06 14.92
C ARG A 214 10.38 -15.20 13.69
N ASP A 215 9.46 -15.25 12.75
CA ASP A 215 9.54 -14.46 11.52
C ASP A 215 9.07 -13.02 11.76
N PRO A 216 9.63 -12.02 11.04
CA PRO A 216 9.22 -10.62 11.16
C PRO A 216 7.71 -10.48 10.94
N MET A 217 7.04 -9.78 11.86
CA MET A 217 5.59 -9.61 11.88
C MET A 217 5.25 -8.14 12.15
N ALA A 218 4.31 -7.59 11.40
CA ALA A 218 3.77 -6.27 11.66
C ALA A 218 2.89 -6.29 12.91
N SER A 219 2.84 -5.18 13.65
CA SER A 219 2.08 -5.07 14.91
C SER A 219 0.60 -5.43 14.76
N TYR A 220 -0.02 -5.02 13.65
CA TYR A 220 -1.44 -5.23 13.37
C TYR A 220 -1.82 -6.72 13.20
N LEU A 221 -0.83 -7.58 12.93
CA LEU A 221 -1.01 -9.02 12.74
C LEU A 221 -0.95 -9.81 14.05
N THR A 222 -0.61 -9.15 15.15
CA THR A 222 -0.57 -9.77 16.47
C THR A 222 -1.97 -10.13 16.96
N THR A 223 -2.10 -11.30 17.58
CA THR A 223 -3.36 -11.77 18.15
C THR A 223 -3.15 -12.63 19.40
N VAL A 224 -4.05 -12.48 20.35
CA VAL A 224 -4.16 -13.31 21.56
C VAL A 224 -5.63 -13.63 21.78
N ASN A 225 -5.99 -14.90 21.59
CA ASN A 225 -7.35 -15.38 21.66
C ASN A 225 -7.51 -16.27 22.87
N ILE A 226 -8.53 -15.99 23.69
CA ILE A 226 -8.79 -16.66 24.96
C ILE A 226 -10.21 -17.19 24.92
N SER A 227 -10.35 -18.51 24.97
CA SER A 227 -11.63 -19.20 25.08
C SER A 227 -11.37 -20.63 25.59
N GLN A 228 -12.37 -21.50 25.52
CA GLN A 228 -12.19 -22.96 25.60
C GLN A 228 -12.20 -23.50 24.16
N PHE A 229 -11.15 -24.22 23.76
CA PHE A 229 -10.97 -24.64 22.36
C PHE A 229 -10.96 -26.16 22.18
N ASP A 230 -11.66 -26.64 21.15
CA ASP A 230 -11.39 -27.91 20.49
C ASP A 230 -10.21 -27.70 19.53
N LEU A 231 -9.01 -28.16 19.92
CA LEU A 231 -7.81 -28.09 19.07
C LEU A 231 -7.76 -29.24 18.05
N GLU A 232 -7.72 -28.90 16.77
CA GLU A 232 -7.47 -29.81 15.66
C GLU A 232 -6.09 -29.55 15.05
N THR A 233 -5.34 -30.62 14.73
CA THR A 233 -3.99 -30.49 14.17
C THR A 233 -3.79 -31.40 12.96
N GLU A 234 -3.08 -30.89 11.97
CA GLU A 234 -2.73 -31.61 10.75
C GLU A 234 -1.25 -31.36 10.38
N ASN A 235 -0.64 -32.32 9.66
CA ASN A 235 0.63 -32.07 8.98
C ASN A 235 0.33 -31.63 7.55
N GLY A 236 0.46 -30.34 7.29
CA GLY A 236 0.27 -29.75 5.98
C GLY A 236 1.39 -30.07 4.99
N PRO A 237 1.34 -29.47 3.79
CA PRO A 237 2.31 -29.68 2.73
C PRO A 237 3.74 -29.38 3.20
N ASN A 238 4.70 -30.18 2.73
CA ASN A 238 6.12 -30.05 3.11
C ASN A 238 6.41 -30.12 4.62
N GLY A 239 5.47 -30.60 5.43
CA GLY A 239 5.62 -30.76 6.88
C GLY A 239 5.30 -29.51 7.70
N ILE A 240 4.67 -28.49 7.09
CA ILE A 240 4.17 -27.31 7.80
C ILE A 240 3.05 -27.75 8.76
N PRO A 241 3.16 -27.56 10.08
CA PRO A 241 2.08 -27.89 10.99
C PRO A 241 0.88 -26.94 10.77
N ILE A 242 -0.32 -27.50 10.81
CA ILE A 242 -1.58 -26.75 10.83
C ILE A 242 -2.24 -26.96 12.19
N ARG A 243 -2.67 -25.88 12.85
CA ARG A 243 -3.31 -25.89 14.18
C ARG A 243 -4.59 -25.05 14.18
N ASN A 244 -5.75 -25.70 14.27
CA ASN A 244 -7.03 -25.03 14.28
C ASN A 244 -7.64 -25.05 15.69
N TYR A 245 -8.00 -23.88 16.19
CA TYR A 245 -8.60 -23.66 17.49
C TYR A 245 -10.06 -23.28 17.30
N PHE A 246 -10.97 -24.22 17.52
CA PHE A 246 -12.41 -23.96 17.38
C PHE A 246 -13.03 -23.80 18.75
N ALA A 247 -13.76 -22.72 19.02
CA ALA A 247 -14.48 -22.60 20.29
C ALA A 247 -15.41 -23.81 20.50
N GLU A 248 -15.40 -24.40 21.71
CA GLU A 248 -16.04 -25.71 21.99
C GLU A 248 -17.54 -25.79 21.63
N ASP A 249 -18.24 -24.65 21.67
CA ASP A 249 -19.69 -24.58 21.43
C ASP A 249 -20.07 -24.52 19.94
N ILE A 250 -19.09 -24.46 19.03
CA ILE A 250 -19.34 -24.39 17.58
C ILE A 250 -19.71 -25.78 17.01
N PRO A 251 -20.84 -25.91 16.30
CA PRO A 251 -21.21 -27.16 15.65
C PRO A 251 -20.20 -27.61 14.57
N LYS A 252 -19.63 -28.81 14.72
CA LYS A 252 -18.61 -29.36 13.80
C LYS A 252 -19.00 -29.42 12.32
N ASP A 253 -20.30 -29.50 12.00
CA ASP A 253 -20.75 -29.48 10.61
C ASP A 253 -20.50 -28.14 9.90
N LEU A 254 -20.45 -27.03 10.66
CA LEU A 254 -20.13 -25.69 10.13
C LEU A 254 -18.64 -25.50 9.84
N LEU A 255 -17.79 -26.29 10.48
CA LEU A 255 -16.33 -26.19 10.38
C LEU A 255 -15.74 -26.97 9.19
N LYS A 256 -16.56 -27.70 8.43
CA LYS A 256 -16.08 -28.53 7.31
C LYS A 256 -15.25 -27.80 6.25
N PRO A 257 -15.53 -26.54 5.88
CA PRO A 257 -14.68 -25.84 4.91
C PRO A 257 -13.21 -25.73 5.34
N PHE A 258 -12.90 -25.76 6.66
CA PHE A 258 -11.52 -25.77 7.15
C PHE A 258 -10.75 -27.06 6.77
N ASP A 259 -11.43 -28.16 6.41
CA ASP A 259 -10.79 -29.38 5.88
C ASP A 259 -10.03 -29.13 4.55
N LEU A 260 -10.30 -28.02 3.86
CA LEU A 260 -9.64 -27.65 2.61
C LEU A 260 -8.32 -26.88 2.79
N GLN A 261 -8.02 -26.42 4.00
CA GLN A 261 -6.86 -25.54 4.27
C GLN A 261 -5.54 -26.14 3.83
N SER A 262 -5.30 -27.44 4.10
CA SER A 262 -4.06 -28.08 3.66
C SER A 262 -3.94 -28.12 2.12
N GLN A 263 -5.05 -28.17 1.38
CA GLN A 263 -5.04 -28.16 -0.08
C GLN A 263 -4.82 -26.75 -0.62
N MET A 264 -5.48 -25.75 -0.02
CA MET A 264 -5.25 -24.33 -0.35
C MET A 264 -3.80 -23.93 -0.09
N LEU A 265 -3.23 -24.37 1.04
CA LEU A 265 -1.83 -24.11 1.40
C LEU A 265 -0.85 -24.69 0.37
N ASP A 266 -1.12 -25.89 -0.16
CA ASP A 266 -0.31 -26.52 -1.22
C ASP A 266 -0.44 -25.73 -2.54
N PHE A 267 -1.67 -25.39 -2.91
CA PHE A 267 -1.98 -24.66 -4.12
C PHE A 267 -1.32 -23.27 -4.12
N PHE A 268 -1.54 -22.46 -3.09
CA PHE A 268 -0.95 -21.13 -2.98
C PHE A 268 0.58 -21.19 -2.90
N SER A 269 1.14 -22.20 -2.21
CA SER A 269 2.59 -22.41 -2.23
C SER A 269 3.15 -22.66 -3.65
N SER A 270 2.34 -23.26 -4.53
CA SER A 270 2.76 -23.55 -5.92
C SER A 270 2.73 -22.32 -6.83
N ILE A 271 1.88 -21.33 -6.54
CA ILE A 271 1.68 -20.14 -7.37
C ILE A 271 2.27 -18.85 -6.79
N PHE A 272 2.48 -18.75 -5.48
CA PHE A 272 3.09 -17.59 -4.82
C PHE A 272 4.53 -17.86 -4.34
N GLY A 273 4.94 -19.13 -4.30
CA GLY A 273 6.22 -19.56 -3.74
C GLY A 273 6.05 -20.21 -2.36
N PRO A 274 7.12 -20.76 -1.76
CA PRO A 274 7.03 -21.51 -0.51
C PRO A 274 6.31 -20.71 0.60
N TYR A 275 5.47 -21.40 1.39
CA TYR A 275 4.85 -20.80 2.56
C TYR A 275 5.90 -20.14 3.48
N PRO A 276 5.70 -18.88 3.89
CA PRO A 276 6.77 -18.10 4.50
C PRO A 276 7.03 -18.36 5.98
N PHE A 277 6.14 -19.07 6.69
CA PHE A 277 6.19 -19.20 8.15
C PHE A 277 6.32 -20.64 8.65
N GLU A 278 6.60 -20.78 9.94
CA GLU A 278 6.88 -22.05 10.60
C GLU A 278 5.63 -22.88 10.94
N VAL A 279 4.46 -22.26 10.98
CA VAL A 279 3.16 -22.87 11.31
C VAL A 279 2.03 -22.07 10.67
N TYR A 280 0.93 -22.74 10.33
CA TYR A 280 -0.32 -22.08 9.98
C TYR A 280 -1.47 -22.59 10.87
N GLY A 281 -2.60 -21.91 10.85
CA GLY A 281 -3.77 -22.31 11.59
C GLY A 281 -4.91 -21.31 11.45
N SER A 282 -6.05 -21.67 12.04
CA SER A 282 -7.16 -20.77 12.22
C SER A 282 -7.70 -20.81 13.64
N VAL A 283 -8.30 -19.71 14.07
CA VAL A 283 -9.10 -19.65 15.29
C VAL A 283 -10.52 -19.23 14.91
N VAL A 284 -11.52 -19.96 15.40
CA VAL A 284 -12.93 -19.62 15.18
C VAL A 284 -13.57 -19.34 16.52
N MET A 285 -13.99 -18.10 16.70
CA MET A 285 -14.62 -17.63 17.94
C MET A 285 -16.13 -17.87 17.88
N ASP A 286 -16.74 -18.20 19.01
CA ASP A 286 -18.19 -18.38 19.18
C ASP A 286 -18.93 -17.04 19.35
N THR A 287 -18.45 -16.02 18.66
CA THR A 287 -19.03 -14.68 18.65
C THR A 287 -18.86 -14.05 17.27
N ASP A 288 -19.58 -12.95 17.06
CA ASP A 288 -19.35 -12.12 15.89
C ASP A 288 -18.07 -11.29 16.12
N THR A 289 -17.05 -11.55 15.30
CA THR A 289 -15.78 -10.81 15.33
C THR A 289 -15.85 -9.52 14.51
N GLY A 290 -16.94 -9.28 13.77
CA GLY A 290 -17.10 -8.18 12.83
C GLY A 290 -16.45 -8.45 11.46
N THR A 291 -15.31 -9.12 11.46
CA THR A 291 -14.58 -9.56 10.25
C THR A 291 -13.72 -10.79 10.55
N ALA A 292 -13.35 -11.52 9.51
CA ALA A 292 -12.16 -12.37 9.55
C ALA A 292 -10.89 -11.50 9.45
N LEU A 293 -9.76 -12.00 9.94
CA LEU A 293 -8.48 -11.28 9.85
C LEU A 293 -7.31 -12.24 9.70
N GLU A 294 -6.31 -11.81 8.93
CA GLU A 294 -5.22 -12.61 8.42
C GLU A 294 -4.08 -12.85 9.42
N THR A 295 -4.34 -12.65 10.72
CA THR A 295 -3.32 -12.59 11.77
C THR A 295 -2.24 -13.67 11.58
N GLN A 296 -0.97 -13.25 11.53
CA GLN A 296 0.11 -14.05 10.97
C GLN A 296 0.25 -15.41 11.68
N THR A 297 0.35 -16.49 10.91
CA THR A 297 0.35 -17.90 11.36
C THR A 297 -0.95 -18.44 11.98
N LEU A 298 -1.98 -17.61 12.18
CA LEU A 298 -3.22 -17.99 12.84
C LEU A 298 -4.37 -17.05 12.44
N SER A 299 -5.05 -17.30 11.32
CA SER A 299 -6.17 -16.45 10.86
C SER A 299 -7.39 -16.58 11.79
N ILE A 300 -8.09 -15.49 12.07
CA ILE A 300 -9.25 -15.46 12.97
C ILE A 300 -10.56 -15.31 12.20
N PHE A 301 -11.59 -16.02 12.66
CA PHE A 301 -12.96 -16.02 12.12
C PHE A 301 -13.99 -15.93 13.25
N GLY A 302 -15.17 -15.44 12.92
CA GLY A 302 -16.33 -15.36 13.81
C GLY A 302 -17.55 -16.13 13.29
N LEU A 303 -18.68 -15.99 13.98
CA LEU A 303 -19.91 -16.70 13.62
C LEU A 303 -20.55 -16.24 12.31
N LEU A 304 -20.35 -14.99 11.90
CA LEU A 304 -20.88 -14.48 10.63
C LEU A 304 -20.26 -15.20 9.42
N ASP A 305 -18.97 -15.53 9.51
CA ASP A 305 -18.26 -16.23 8.44
C ASP A 305 -18.85 -17.63 8.19
N LEU A 306 -19.43 -18.25 9.21
CA LEU A 306 -19.99 -19.60 9.14
C LEU A 306 -21.40 -19.67 8.53
N GLU A 307 -22.02 -18.54 8.17
CA GLU A 307 -23.41 -18.50 7.68
C GLU A 307 -23.59 -19.21 6.33
N SER A 308 -22.55 -19.20 5.49
CA SER A 308 -22.56 -19.79 4.15
C SER A 308 -21.27 -20.59 3.92
N PRO A 309 -21.36 -21.92 3.68
CA PRO A 309 -20.16 -22.74 3.44
C PRO A 309 -19.32 -22.29 2.25
N THR A 310 -19.95 -21.74 1.21
CA THR A 310 -19.22 -21.24 0.03
C THR A 310 -18.53 -19.92 0.34
N TYR A 311 -19.19 -19.01 1.08
CA TYR A 311 -18.58 -17.77 1.53
C TYR A 311 -17.38 -18.06 2.43
N LEU A 312 -17.56 -18.95 3.42
CA LEU A 312 -16.48 -19.38 4.30
C LEU A 312 -15.29 -19.98 3.55
N GLU A 313 -15.55 -20.78 2.50
CA GLU A 313 -14.47 -21.35 1.69
C GLU A 313 -13.64 -20.26 1.00
N ASP A 314 -14.29 -19.24 0.43
CA ASP A 314 -13.60 -18.09 -0.16
C ASP A 314 -12.86 -17.28 0.91
N THR A 315 -13.48 -17.01 2.07
CA THR A 315 -12.83 -16.29 3.17
C THR A 315 -11.60 -17.05 3.69
N ILE A 316 -11.66 -18.38 3.84
CA ILE A 316 -10.49 -19.18 4.23
C ILE A 316 -9.36 -19.06 3.19
N ALA A 317 -9.70 -19.05 1.90
CA ALA A 317 -8.72 -18.86 0.84
C ALA A 317 -8.09 -17.45 0.89
N HIS A 318 -8.92 -16.41 1.11
CA HIS A 318 -8.51 -15.02 1.31
C HIS A 318 -7.53 -14.88 2.48
N GLU A 319 -7.93 -15.28 3.69
CA GLU A 319 -7.09 -15.15 4.90
C GLU A 319 -5.78 -15.96 4.85
N LEU A 320 -5.80 -17.10 4.17
CA LEU A 320 -4.60 -17.90 3.98
C LEU A 320 -3.65 -17.27 2.95
N SER A 321 -4.17 -16.67 1.88
CA SER A 321 -3.34 -16.03 0.86
C SER A 321 -2.59 -14.81 1.41
N HIS A 322 -3.21 -14.10 2.37
CA HIS A 322 -2.59 -12.98 3.07
C HIS A 322 -1.29 -13.35 3.81
N GLN A 323 -1.08 -14.62 4.13
CA GLN A 323 0.19 -15.08 4.71
C GLN A 323 1.39 -14.73 3.81
N TRP A 324 1.20 -14.64 2.49
CA TRP A 324 2.19 -14.10 1.55
C TRP A 324 2.10 -12.58 1.40
N PHE A 325 0.89 -12.05 1.14
CA PHE A 325 0.63 -10.64 0.79
C PHE A 325 -0.21 -9.96 1.87
N GLY A 326 0.40 -9.08 2.66
CA GLY A 326 -0.12 -8.57 3.93
C GLY A 326 0.80 -8.95 5.07
N ASN A 327 1.16 -10.23 5.19
CA ASN A 327 1.98 -10.71 6.31
C ASN A 327 3.46 -10.77 5.97
N SER A 328 3.85 -11.68 5.07
CA SER A 328 5.26 -11.84 4.72
C SER A 328 5.78 -10.59 4.00
N VAL A 329 5.04 -10.11 3.02
CA VAL A 329 5.24 -8.82 2.36
C VAL A 329 4.16 -7.87 2.87
N SER A 330 4.52 -6.80 3.58
CA SER A 330 3.55 -5.82 4.12
C SER A 330 3.69 -4.47 3.43
N LEU A 331 2.83 -3.53 3.75
CA LEU A 331 2.83 -2.20 3.12
C LEU A 331 3.95 -1.31 3.66
N ALA A 332 4.50 -0.45 2.83
CA ALA A 332 5.33 0.66 3.26
C ALA A 332 4.48 1.86 3.72
N ASP A 333 3.27 2.01 3.16
CA ASP A 333 2.29 3.06 3.46
C ASP A 333 0.87 2.48 3.33
N TRP A 334 -0.05 2.85 4.20
CA TRP A 334 -1.41 2.33 4.20
C TRP A 334 -2.21 2.72 2.95
N SER A 335 -1.82 3.77 2.22
CA SER A 335 -2.45 4.09 0.92
C SER A 335 -2.32 2.97 -0.13
N ASP A 336 -1.35 2.07 0.04
CA ASP A 336 -1.14 0.92 -0.84
C ASP A 336 -1.94 -0.35 -0.43
N ILE A 337 -2.94 -0.22 0.45
CA ILE A 337 -3.71 -1.35 1.03
C ILE A 337 -4.31 -2.32 -0.01
N TRP A 338 -4.61 -1.84 -1.22
CA TRP A 338 -5.08 -2.70 -2.30
C TRP A 338 -4.09 -3.85 -2.61
N LEU A 339 -2.78 -3.67 -2.41
CA LEU A 339 -1.80 -4.75 -2.59
C LEU A 339 -2.06 -5.93 -1.66
N ASN A 340 -2.56 -5.70 -0.45
CA ASN A 340 -2.94 -6.79 0.44
C ASN A 340 -4.29 -7.36 0.02
N GLU A 341 -5.32 -6.51 0.02
CA GLU A 341 -6.70 -6.95 -0.09
C GLU A 341 -7.04 -7.47 -1.49
N SER A 342 -6.59 -6.81 -2.55
CA SER A 342 -6.86 -7.26 -3.92
C SER A 342 -6.12 -8.55 -4.28
N LEU A 343 -4.88 -8.73 -3.82
CA LEU A 343 -4.15 -10.00 -4.05
C LEU A 343 -4.85 -11.15 -3.32
N ALA A 344 -5.36 -10.90 -2.11
CA ALA A 344 -6.10 -11.89 -1.36
C ALA A 344 -7.48 -12.20 -1.96
N THR A 345 -8.23 -11.17 -2.37
CA THR A 345 -9.53 -11.34 -3.04
C THR A 345 -9.39 -12.04 -4.38
N TYR A 346 -8.36 -11.72 -5.17
CA TYR A 346 -8.12 -12.46 -6.42
C TYR A 346 -7.76 -13.92 -6.17
N SER A 347 -7.19 -14.25 -5.01
CA SER A 347 -6.87 -15.63 -4.61
C SER A 347 -8.12 -16.49 -4.41
N GLU A 348 -9.27 -15.91 -4.06
CA GLU A 348 -10.57 -16.59 -4.08
C GLU A 348 -10.90 -17.10 -5.49
N GLY A 349 -10.79 -16.22 -6.49
CA GLY A 349 -10.99 -16.55 -7.91
C GLY A 349 -9.99 -17.60 -8.40
N LEU A 350 -8.73 -17.50 -7.99
CA LEU A 350 -7.68 -18.48 -8.32
C LEU A 350 -7.97 -19.85 -7.68
N TRP A 351 -8.48 -19.89 -6.45
CA TRP A 351 -8.89 -21.13 -5.80
C TRP A 351 -10.08 -21.78 -6.50
N ARG A 352 -11.07 -20.99 -6.92
CA ARG A 352 -12.19 -21.46 -7.76
C ARG A 352 -11.69 -21.98 -9.11
N GLU A 353 -10.73 -21.30 -9.74
CA GLU A 353 -10.09 -21.82 -10.96
C GLU A 353 -9.43 -23.17 -10.72
N HIS A 354 -8.67 -23.30 -9.63
CA HIS A 354 -7.96 -24.53 -9.28
C HIS A 354 -8.90 -25.72 -9.10
N THR A 355 -10.01 -25.51 -8.40
CA THR A 355 -10.94 -26.57 -8.01
C THR A 355 -12.00 -26.88 -9.07
N GLN A 356 -12.41 -25.87 -9.85
CA GLN A 356 -13.58 -25.95 -10.75
C GLN A 356 -13.26 -25.59 -12.21
N GLY A 357 -12.10 -24.99 -12.49
CA GLY A 357 -11.63 -24.63 -13.83
C GLY A 357 -11.88 -23.17 -14.22
N ARG A 358 -11.35 -22.77 -15.38
CA ARG A 358 -11.36 -21.37 -15.87
C ARG A 358 -12.77 -20.75 -15.98
N GLU A 359 -13.79 -21.55 -16.29
CA GLU A 359 -15.18 -21.06 -16.36
C GLU A 359 -15.66 -20.52 -15.01
N ALA A 360 -15.29 -21.17 -13.90
CA ALA A 360 -15.65 -20.71 -12.56
C ALA A 360 -14.94 -19.39 -12.18
N LEU A 361 -13.70 -19.19 -12.65
CA LEU A 361 -13.02 -17.90 -12.51
C LEU A 361 -13.74 -16.82 -13.34
N ASN A 362 -14.12 -17.13 -14.59
CA ASN A 362 -14.83 -16.16 -15.42
C ASN A 362 -16.17 -15.76 -14.80
N ASP A 363 -16.92 -16.72 -14.23
CA ASP A 363 -18.16 -16.43 -13.52
C ASP A 363 -17.91 -15.54 -12.29
N TRP A 364 -16.86 -15.83 -11.50
CA TRP A 364 -16.46 -14.97 -10.37
C TRP A 364 -16.09 -13.55 -10.83
N VAL A 365 -15.36 -13.39 -11.94
CA VAL A 365 -15.00 -12.08 -12.50
C VAL A 365 -16.25 -11.33 -12.96
N VAL A 366 -17.16 -11.99 -13.68
CA VAL A 366 -18.41 -11.38 -14.18
C VAL A 366 -19.30 -10.94 -13.02
N ASP A 367 -19.49 -11.79 -12.02
CA ASP A 367 -20.33 -11.50 -10.85
C ASP A 367 -19.79 -10.30 -10.07
N ASN A 368 -18.47 -10.26 -9.81
CA ASN A 368 -17.85 -9.15 -9.08
C ASN A 368 -17.81 -7.85 -9.89
N TYR A 369 -17.59 -7.91 -11.21
CA TYR A 369 -17.67 -6.72 -12.06
C TYR A 369 -19.08 -6.11 -12.04
N GLN A 370 -20.11 -6.95 -12.15
CA GLN A 370 -21.50 -6.50 -12.10
C GLN A 370 -21.85 -5.92 -10.74
N PHE A 371 -21.38 -6.55 -9.66
CA PHE A 371 -21.53 -6.02 -8.30
C PHE A 371 -20.95 -4.62 -8.17
N LEU A 372 -19.70 -4.39 -8.62
CA LEU A 372 -19.08 -3.06 -8.57
C LEU A 372 -19.83 -2.01 -9.40
N VAL A 373 -20.34 -2.39 -10.58
CA VAL A 373 -21.18 -1.48 -11.39
C VAL A 373 -22.47 -1.10 -10.64
N GLU A 374 -23.06 -2.01 -9.88
CA GLU A 374 -24.28 -1.74 -9.11
C GLU A 374 -24.06 -0.77 -7.95
N ILE A 375 -22.87 -0.79 -7.33
CA ILE A 375 -22.53 0.04 -6.16
C ILE A 375 -21.54 1.17 -6.48
N PHE A 376 -21.29 1.46 -7.75
CA PHE A 376 -20.20 2.33 -8.19
C PHE A 376 -20.17 3.72 -7.54
N ASP A 377 -21.35 4.30 -7.27
CA ASP A 377 -21.49 5.60 -6.60
C ASP A 377 -20.96 5.62 -5.15
N GLU A 378 -20.67 4.46 -4.55
CA GLU A 378 -20.13 4.28 -3.20
C GLU A 378 -18.62 3.94 -3.19
N LEU A 379 -18.01 3.77 -4.36
CA LEU A 379 -16.62 3.33 -4.50
C LEU A 379 -15.65 4.51 -4.56
N VAL A 380 -14.44 4.26 -4.08
CA VAL A 380 -13.25 5.10 -4.33
C VAL A 380 -12.28 4.36 -5.24
N THR A 381 -11.24 5.03 -5.73
CA THR A 381 -10.22 4.35 -6.53
C THR A 381 -9.28 3.53 -5.62
N PRO A 382 -8.87 2.30 -5.99
CA PRO A 382 -8.09 1.42 -5.12
C PRO A 382 -6.75 2.00 -4.63
N GLY A 383 -6.09 2.82 -5.44
CA GLY A 383 -4.78 3.42 -5.16
C GLY A 383 -4.84 4.75 -4.42
N ALA A 384 -6.04 5.26 -4.11
CA ALA A 384 -6.21 6.44 -3.26
C ALA A 384 -7.37 6.23 -2.27
N PRO A 385 -7.27 5.22 -1.39
CA PRO A 385 -8.28 4.96 -0.38
C PRO A 385 -8.38 6.12 0.61
N ALA A 386 -9.56 6.30 1.21
CA ALA A 386 -9.75 7.30 2.24
C ALA A 386 -9.27 6.78 3.60
N ALA A 387 -8.63 7.63 4.41
CA ALA A 387 -8.14 7.23 5.73
C ALA A 387 -9.26 6.75 6.68
N ASP A 388 -10.50 7.22 6.50
CA ASP A 388 -11.69 6.80 7.26
C ASP A 388 -12.55 5.74 6.57
N ASP A 389 -12.11 5.24 5.41
CA ASP A 389 -12.73 4.14 4.64
C ASP A 389 -11.66 3.33 3.90
N LEU A 390 -10.63 2.91 4.63
CA LEU A 390 -9.44 2.25 4.10
C LEU A 390 -9.79 0.94 3.40
N PHE A 391 -10.80 0.25 3.94
CA PHE A 391 -11.29 -1.05 3.48
C PHE A 391 -12.54 -0.92 2.60
N ASN A 392 -12.66 0.19 1.85
CA ASN A 392 -13.73 0.34 0.87
C ASN A 392 -13.73 -0.85 -0.10
N THR A 393 -14.90 -1.31 -0.53
CA THR A 393 -15.08 -2.46 -1.43
C THR A 393 -14.18 -2.44 -2.68
N SER A 394 -13.81 -1.25 -3.16
CA SER A 394 -12.86 -1.07 -4.26
C SER A 394 -11.48 -1.68 -4.01
N VAL A 395 -10.89 -1.56 -2.81
CA VAL A 395 -9.53 -2.07 -2.53
C VAL A 395 -9.47 -3.60 -2.53
N TYR A 396 -10.63 -4.26 -2.47
CA TYR A 396 -10.80 -5.71 -2.60
C TYR A 396 -11.06 -6.10 -4.05
N TYR A 397 -12.27 -5.78 -4.55
CA TYR A 397 -12.77 -6.37 -5.77
C TYR A 397 -12.34 -5.61 -7.01
N TRP A 398 -12.24 -4.28 -6.97
CA TRP A 398 -11.80 -3.50 -8.14
C TRP A 398 -10.34 -3.82 -8.43
N GLY A 399 -9.45 -3.73 -7.44
CA GLY A 399 -8.06 -4.09 -7.64
C GLY A 399 -7.87 -5.58 -7.98
N ALA A 400 -8.71 -6.50 -7.46
CA ALA A 400 -8.67 -7.91 -7.87
C ALA A 400 -9.07 -8.13 -9.34
N LEU A 401 -10.05 -7.38 -9.85
CA LEU A 401 -10.38 -7.34 -11.28
C LEU A 401 -9.22 -6.75 -12.09
N GLY A 402 -8.51 -5.76 -11.55
CA GLY A 402 -7.27 -5.23 -12.12
C GLY A 402 -6.17 -6.29 -12.22
N LEU A 403 -6.00 -7.12 -11.19
CA LEU A 403 -5.07 -8.26 -11.24
C LEU A 403 -5.51 -9.32 -12.26
N HIS A 404 -6.81 -9.55 -12.43
CA HIS A 404 -7.30 -10.42 -13.50
C HIS A 404 -6.98 -9.85 -14.89
N ALA A 405 -7.23 -8.56 -15.10
CA ALA A 405 -6.90 -7.88 -16.34
C ALA A 405 -5.39 -7.89 -16.60
N LEU A 406 -4.56 -7.73 -15.56
CA LEU A 406 -3.11 -7.83 -15.67
C LEU A 406 -2.71 -9.21 -16.16
N ARG A 407 -3.31 -10.27 -15.59
CA ARG A 407 -3.07 -11.65 -16.02
C ARG A 407 -3.45 -11.87 -17.49
N LEU A 408 -4.50 -11.23 -17.98
CA LEU A 408 -4.86 -11.26 -19.41
C LEU A 408 -3.82 -10.51 -20.26
N GLU A 409 -3.32 -9.37 -19.79
CA GLU A 409 -2.33 -8.52 -20.47
C GLU A 409 -0.97 -9.20 -20.64
N ILE A 410 -0.40 -9.68 -19.53
CA ILE A 410 0.96 -10.23 -19.52
C ILE A 410 1.00 -11.75 -19.71
N GLY A 411 -0.16 -12.41 -19.64
CA GLY A 411 -0.32 -13.85 -19.75
C GLY A 411 -0.02 -14.62 -18.45
N ASP A 412 -0.58 -15.83 -18.35
CA ASP A 412 -0.52 -16.68 -17.15
C ASP A 412 0.91 -16.91 -16.63
N ASP A 413 1.86 -17.27 -17.52
CA ASP A 413 3.24 -17.59 -17.11
C ASP A 413 3.92 -16.37 -16.46
N ALA A 414 3.84 -15.20 -17.12
CA ALA A 414 4.44 -13.97 -16.60
C ALA A 414 3.73 -13.47 -15.33
N PHE A 415 2.40 -13.64 -15.25
CA PHE A 415 1.64 -13.25 -14.06
C PHE A 415 2.03 -14.06 -12.82
N PHE A 416 2.05 -15.40 -12.91
CA PHE A 416 2.44 -16.21 -11.76
C PHE A 416 3.93 -16.11 -11.44
N ASP A 417 4.80 -15.87 -12.43
CA ASP A 417 6.21 -15.57 -12.17
C ASP A 417 6.39 -14.19 -11.52
N THR A 418 5.53 -13.21 -11.83
CA THR A 418 5.47 -11.91 -11.14
C THR A 418 5.14 -12.10 -9.66
N LEU A 419 4.07 -12.83 -9.33
CA LEU A 419 3.68 -13.05 -7.93
C LEU A 419 4.78 -13.75 -7.12
N LYS A 420 5.41 -14.79 -7.67
CA LYS A 420 6.54 -15.49 -7.04
C LYS A 420 7.75 -14.60 -6.85
N THR A 421 8.09 -13.82 -7.88
CA THR A 421 9.26 -12.94 -7.83
C THR A 421 9.04 -11.80 -6.85
N PHE A 422 7.83 -11.25 -6.81
CA PHE A 422 7.44 -10.21 -5.87
C PHE A 422 7.55 -10.72 -4.42
N HIS A 423 6.95 -11.87 -4.11
CA HIS A 423 7.10 -12.48 -2.79
C HIS A 423 8.56 -12.77 -2.45
N ASP A 424 9.31 -13.46 -3.32
CA ASP A 424 10.69 -13.86 -3.01
C ASP A 424 11.63 -12.66 -2.78
N ARG A 425 11.40 -11.56 -3.50
CA ARG A 425 12.19 -10.32 -3.42
C ARG A 425 11.92 -9.54 -2.14
N PHE A 426 10.67 -9.51 -1.69
CA PHE A 426 10.23 -8.60 -0.62
C PHE A 426 9.79 -9.30 0.68
N LYS A 427 9.80 -10.64 0.74
CA LYS A 427 9.44 -11.39 1.96
C LYS A 427 10.20 -10.90 3.20
N GLY A 428 9.46 -10.71 4.28
CA GLY A 428 9.93 -10.16 5.55
C GLY A 428 10.05 -8.63 5.57
N GLY A 429 9.77 -7.94 4.47
CA GLY A 429 9.89 -6.48 4.35
C GLY A 429 8.57 -5.79 4.01
N ASN A 430 8.72 -4.61 3.41
CA ASN A 430 7.64 -3.69 3.06
C ASN A 430 7.73 -3.29 1.58
N VAL A 431 6.59 -2.99 0.96
CA VAL A 431 6.47 -2.67 -0.47
C VAL A 431 5.53 -1.50 -0.71
N THR A 432 5.73 -0.86 -1.85
CA THR A 432 4.81 0.12 -2.44
C THR A 432 4.12 -0.44 -3.68
N THR A 433 3.08 0.23 -4.17
CA THR A 433 2.48 -0.09 -5.48
C THR A 433 3.54 -0.15 -6.59
N TYR A 434 4.48 0.80 -6.60
CA TYR A 434 5.53 0.87 -7.62
C TYR A 434 6.50 -0.33 -7.59
N ASP A 435 6.73 -0.95 -6.43
CA ASP A 435 7.54 -2.16 -6.34
C ASP A 435 6.87 -3.33 -7.07
N PHE A 436 5.55 -3.48 -6.93
CA PHE A 436 4.78 -4.51 -7.63
C PHE A 436 4.78 -4.27 -9.14
N ILE A 437 4.49 -3.03 -9.56
CA ILE A 437 4.54 -2.61 -10.97
C ILE A 437 5.93 -2.89 -11.54
N GLY A 438 6.99 -2.53 -10.82
CA GLY A 438 8.38 -2.77 -11.22
C GLY A 438 8.68 -4.25 -11.49
N VAL A 439 8.23 -5.16 -10.62
CA VAL A 439 8.39 -6.61 -10.84
C VAL A 439 7.56 -7.09 -12.03
N ALA A 440 6.32 -6.64 -12.16
CA ALA A 440 5.45 -7.01 -13.29
C ALA A 440 6.06 -6.60 -14.63
N GLN A 441 6.61 -5.39 -14.71
CA GLN A 441 7.30 -4.90 -15.91
C GLN A 441 8.59 -5.67 -16.20
N GLU A 442 9.38 -5.96 -15.17
CA GLU A 442 10.61 -6.75 -15.31
C GLU A 442 10.35 -8.14 -15.88
N ILE A 443 9.31 -8.83 -15.37
CA ILE A 443 8.98 -10.21 -15.76
C ILE A 443 8.29 -10.27 -17.12
N SER A 444 7.31 -9.39 -17.35
CA SER A 444 6.57 -9.35 -18.62
C SER A 444 7.40 -8.79 -19.78
N GLY A 445 8.38 -7.93 -19.48
CA GLY A 445 9.06 -7.11 -20.48
C GLY A 445 8.17 -6.04 -21.13
N GLN A 446 6.98 -5.82 -20.56
CA GLN A 446 6.04 -4.78 -20.95
C GLN A 446 6.17 -3.63 -19.95
N GLN A 447 5.93 -2.41 -20.40
CA GLN A 447 5.71 -1.28 -19.51
C GLN A 447 4.22 -1.28 -19.15
N LEU A 448 3.90 -0.99 -17.89
CA LEU A 448 2.57 -1.23 -17.32
C LEU A 448 2.03 -0.03 -16.55
N SER A 449 2.72 1.11 -16.57
CA SER A 449 2.27 2.31 -15.84
C SER A 449 0.85 2.72 -16.23
N SER A 450 0.55 2.93 -17.51
CA SER A 450 -0.81 3.27 -17.97
C SER A 450 -1.84 2.19 -17.70
N PHE A 451 -1.41 0.91 -17.66
CA PHE A 451 -2.29 -0.19 -17.27
C PHE A 451 -2.71 -0.04 -15.80
N PHE A 452 -1.76 0.17 -14.89
CA PHE A 452 -2.05 0.32 -13.47
C PHE A 452 -2.74 1.65 -13.17
N ASP A 453 -2.41 2.75 -13.84
CA ASP A 453 -3.13 4.01 -13.71
C ASP A 453 -4.63 3.83 -14.00
N ARG A 454 -4.95 3.11 -15.08
CA ARG A 454 -6.34 2.81 -15.46
C ARG A 454 -7.07 1.93 -14.43
N TRP A 455 -6.40 0.96 -13.85
CA TRP A 455 -7.05 -0.02 -12.97
C TRP A 455 -7.03 0.35 -11.49
N ILE A 456 -6.03 1.11 -11.05
CA ILE A 456 -5.76 1.40 -9.64
C ILE A 456 -6.01 2.87 -9.30
N TYR A 457 -5.84 3.80 -10.24
CA TYR A 457 -5.92 5.24 -9.96
C TYR A 457 -7.02 5.98 -10.73
N SER A 458 -7.65 5.37 -11.73
CA SER A 458 -8.74 5.97 -12.50
C SER A 458 -10.03 6.09 -11.69
N GLU A 459 -10.84 7.10 -12.03
CA GLU A 459 -12.18 7.29 -11.46
C GLU A 459 -13.21 6.31 -12.03
N ASN A 460 -12.93 5.64 -13.16
CA ASN A 460 -13.89 4.76 -13.85
C ASN A 460 -13.43 3.31 -13.90
N LEU A 461 -14.36 2.38 -13.70
CA LEU A 461 -14.08 0.95 -13.80
C LEU A 461 -13.75 0.56 -15.26
N ALA A 462 -12.52 0.14 -15.48
CA ALA A 462 -12.02 -0.25 -16.80
C ALA A 462 -12.77 -1.46 -17.39
N PRO A 463 -12.83 -1.62 -18.72
CA PRO A 463 -13.47 -2.78 -19.35
C PRO A 463 -12.60 -4.05 -19.26
N ILE A 464 -13.25 -5.21 -19.40
CA ILE A 464 -12.62 -6.52 -19.66
C ILE A 464 -13.24 -7.08 -20.95
N PRO A 465 -12.73 -6.69 -22.14
CA PRO A 465 -13.34 -7.02 -23.42
C PRO A 465 -13.44 -8.54 -23.69
N GLU A 466 -12.50 -9.34 -23.19
CA GLU A 466 -12.47 -10.79 -23.32
C GLU A 466 -13.72 -11.47 -22.72
N LEU A 467 -14.34 -10.82 -21.74
CA LEU A 467 -15.57 -11.26 -21.08
C LEU A 467 -16.79 -10.40 -21.48
N GLY A 468 -16.61 -9.43 -22.36
CA GLY A 468 -17.67 -8.50 -22.79
C GLY A 468 -18.15 -7.57 -21.66
N LEU A 469 -17.26 -7.23 -20.73
CA LEU A 469 -17.55 -6.36 -19.58
C LEU A 469 -17.07 -4.94 -19.88
N SER A 470 -17.92 -3.96 -19.61
CA SER A 470 -17.58 -2.54 -19.70
C SER A 470 -18.49 -1.72 -18.80
N PHE A 471 -18.02 -0.55 -18.36
CA PHE A 471 -18.83 0.37 -17.59
C PHE A 471 -20.03 0.88 -18.41
N PRO A 472 -21.22 1.07 -17.83
CA PRO A 472 -22.39 1.51 -18.58
C PRO A 472 -22.17 2.87 -19.26
N GLY A 473 -22.30 2.90 -20.58
CA GLY A 473 -22.15 4.12 -21.37
C GLY A 473 -20.77 4.34 -21.98
N SER A 474 -19.78 3.51 -21.64
CA SER A 474 -18.45 3.57 -22.27
C SER A 474 -18.51 3.15 -23.75
N ILE A 475 -17.67 3.76 -24.57
CA ILE A 475 -17.36 3.34 -25.94
C ILE A 475 -16.09 2.50 -25.87
N VAL A 476 -16.17 1.23 -26.26
CA VAL A 476 -15.03 0.29 -26.20
C VAL A 476 -14.72 -0.21 -27.60
N GLY A 477 -13.48 -0.03 -28.04
CA GLY A 477 -12.94 -0.60 -29.27
C GLY A 477 -12.51 -2.06 -29.09
N THR A 478 -11.68 -2.52 -30.02
CA THR A 478 -11.23 -3.91 -30.15
C THR A 478 -9.71 -3.99 -30.14
N ASP A 479 -9.12 -5.17 -30.36
CA ASP A 479 -7.67 -5.29 -30.58
C ASP A 479 -7.23 -4.93 -32.03
N ALA A 480 -8.10 -4.24 -32.79
CA ALA A 480 -7.85 -3.85 -34.16
C ALA A 480 -8.02 -2.35 -34.32
N ASN A 481 -7.46 -1.80 -35.41
CA ASN A 481 -7.61 -0.38 -35.73
C ASN A 481 -9.08 0.06 -35.82
N ASP A 482 -9.49 0.90 -34.88
CA ASP A 482 -10.84 1.39 -34.72
C ASP A 482 -10.97 2.90 -35.02
N GLU A 483 -12.18 3.31 -35.40
CA GLU A 483 -12.56 4.72 -35.54
C GLU A 483 -13.75 4.98 -34.60
N LEU A 484 -13.45 5.60 -33.46
CA LEU A 484 -14.38 5.83 -32.36
C LEU A 484 -14.73 7.32 -32.29
N VAL A 485 -16.00 7.62 -32.07
CA VAL A 485 -16.49 8.99 -31.93
C VAL A 485 -17.55 9.01 -30.84
N GLY A 486 -17.34 9.82 -29.82
CA GLY A 486 -18.33 10.08 -28.79
C GLY A 486 -19.44 11.00 -29.28
N SER A 487 -20.26 11.43 -28.32
CA SER A 487 -21.45 12.21 -28.53
C SER A 487 -21.11 13.69 -28.74
N ASN A 488 -22.10 14.51 -29.09
CA ASN A 488 -21.90 15.97 -29.21
C ASN A 488 -22.67 16.70 -28.10
N THR A 489 -22.94 16.06 -26.97
CA THR A 489 -23.87 16.58 -25.96
C THR A 489 -23.56 16.13 -24.53
N LYS A 490 -22.59 15.25 -24.34
CA LYS A 490 -22.30 14.59 -23.08
C LYS A 490 -20.82 14.27 -23.03
N ASP A 491 -20.34 14.20 -21.81
CA ASP A 491 -19.09 13.60 -21.40
C ASP A 491 -19.11 12.10 -21.77
N ASP A 492 -18.12 11.66 -22.52
CA ASP A 492 -17.97 10.32 -23.04
C ASP A 492 -16.68 9.67 -22.52
N LEU A 493 -16.78 8.39 -22.16
CA LEU A 493 -15.68 7.56 -21.73
C LEU A 493 -15.32 6.58 -22.86
N ILE A 494 -14.13 6.73 -23.44
CA ILE A 494 -13.69 5.97 -24.61
C ILE A 494 -12.44 5.14 -24.26
N TYR A 495 -12.51 3.85 -24.52
CA TYR A 495 -11.39 2.92 -24.48
C TYR A 495 -11.13 2.43 -25.92
N ALA A 496 -10.06 2.87 -26.54
CA ALA A 496 -9.76 2.55 -27.94
C ALA A 496 -9.36 1.07 -28.12
N GLY A 497 -8.65 0.51 -27.14
CA GLY A 497 -8.20 -0.87 -27.14
C GLY A 497 -6.80 -0.99 -27.74
N ARG A 498 -6.43 -2.18 -28.23
CA ARG A 498 -5.16 -2.32 -28.95
C ARG A 498 -5.39 -1.99 -30.43
N GLY A 499 -4.42 -1.41 -31.11
CA GLY A 499 -4.58 -1.08 -32.52
C GLY A 499 -3.72 0.09 -32.95
N HIS A 500 -4.13 0.74 -34.02
CA HIS A 500 -3.70 2.11 -34.32
C HIS A 500 -4.99 2.85 -34.60
N ASP A 501 -5.50 3.48 -33.56
CA ASP A 501 -6.88 3.88 -33.45
C ASP A 501 -7.04 5.36 -33.73
N THR A 502 -8.27 5.75 -34.02
CA THR A 502 -8.66 7.15 -34.10
C THR A 502 -9.87 7.35 -33.22
N ALA A 503 -9.70 8.09 -32.14
CA ALA A 503 -10.77 8.42 -31.20
C ALA A 503 -11.00 9.94 -31.16
N ALA A 504 -12.27 10.34 -31.09
CA ALA A 504 -12.67 11.71 -30.82
C ALA A 504 -13.78 11.72 -29.75
N GLY A 505 -13.58 12.46 -28.65
CA GLY A 505 -14.55 12.58 -27.56
C GLY A 505 -15.84 13.24 -28.05
N GLY A 506 -15.75 14.46 -28.58
CA GLY A 506 -16.87 15.09 -29.25
C GLY A 506 -17.18 16.50 -28.76
N LEU A 507 -18.17 16.65 -27.88
CA LEU A 507 -18.44 17.87 -27.11
C LEU A 507 -18.87 17.42 -25.71
N GLY A 508 -18.29 18.03 -24.68
CA GLY A 508 -18.41 17.57 -23.30
C GLY A 508 -17.01 17.34 -22.75
N ASP A 509 -16.90 17.09 -21.45
CA ASP A 509 -15.62 16.82 -20.81
C ASP A 509 -15.35 15.32 -20.95
N ASP A 510 -14.56 14.93 -21.94
CA ASP A 510 -14.41 13.55 -22.37
C ASP A 510 -13.16 12.89 -21.76
N THR A 511 -13.19 11.58 -21.56
CA THR A 511 -12.01 10.79 -21.15
C THR A 511 -11.72 9.74 -22.19
N ILE A 512 -10.51 9.75 -22.74
CA ILE A 512 -10.09 8.86 -23.83
C ILE A 512 -8.80 8.12 -23.46
N TYR A 513 -8.84 6.80 -23.52
CA TYR A 513 -7.68 5.92 -23.41
C TYR A 513 -7.36 5.32 -24.78
N GLY A 514 -6.20 5.65 -25.35
CA GLY A 514 -5.67 5.05 -26.59
C GLY A 514 -5.20 3.61 -26.36
N GLU A 515 -4.58 3.37 -25.20
CA GLU A 515 -4.09 2.07 -24.76
C GLU A 515 -2.90 1.53 -25.55
N GLY A 516 -3.08 0.85 -26.69
CA GLY A 516 -2.01 0.07 -27.28
C GLY A 516 -1.83 0.29 -28.77
N GLY A 517 -0.86 1.11 -29.16
CA GLY A 517 -0.29 1.29 -30.48
C GLY A 517 -0.32 2.75 -30.91
N ASP A 518 0.30 3.10 -32.05
CA ASP A 518 0.37 4.49 -32.52
C ASP A 518 -1.03 5.11 -32.85
N ASP A 519 -1.59 5.88 -31.93
CA ASP A 519 -2.98 6.37 -31.96
C ASP A 519 -3.13 7.83 -32.40
N LEU A 520 -4.36 8.20 -32.75
CA LEU A 520 -4.79 9.57 -32.99
C LEU A 520 -5.99 9.90 -32.09
N LEU A 521 -5.72 10.60 -31.00
CA LEU A 521 -6.72 10.99 -30.00
C LEU A 521 -7.05 12.48 -30.10
N ARG A 522 -8.33 12.82 -29.95
CA ARG A 522 -8.81 14.20 -29.92
C ARG A 522 -9.88 14.36 -28.86
N GLY A 523 -9.75 15.37 -28.02
CA GLY A 523 -10.81 15.75 -27.09
C GLY A 523 -12.10 16.07 -27.85
N ASP A 524 -12.04 17.09 -28.72
CA ASP A 524 -13.19 17.46 -29.55
C ASP A 524 -13.15 17.02 -31.03
N LEU A 525 -14.34 17.05 -31.65
CA LEU A 525 -14.49 17.05 -33.10
C LEU A 525 -14.05 18.40 -33.72
N ASN A 526 -13.28 18.32 -34.82
CA ASN A 526 -12.85 19.48 -35.62
C ASN A 526 -14.02 20.24 -36.26
N ASN A 527 -14.76 21.06 -35.52
CA ASN A 527 -15.72 21.98 -36.09
C ASN A 527 -15.24 23.43 -35.93
N ARG A 528 -14.28 23.81 -36.78
CA ARG A 528 -13.73 25.18 -36.96
C ARG A 528 -14.76 26.23 -37.43
N SER A 529 -16.03 26.12 -37.04
CA SER A 529 -17.15 26.89 -37.60
C SER A 529 -17.86 27.81 -36.59
N SER A 530 -17.34 28.00 -35.38
CA SER A 530 -17.77 29.10 -34.50
C SER A 530 -16.67 29.41 -33.51
N GLY A 531 -16.05 30.59 -33.61
CA GLY A 531 -15.02 31.08 -32.69
C GLY A 531 -15.56 31.39 -31.30
N SER A 532 -16.08 30.38 -30.62
CA SER A 532 -16.25 30.31 -29.18
C SER A 532 -15.50 29.07 -28.71
N SER A 533 -14.67 29.29 -27.69
CA SER A 533 -14.13 28.33 -26.72
C SER A 533 -15.25 27.48 -26.10
N VAL A 534 -15.75 26.49 -26.82
CA VAL A 534 -16.82 25.56 -26.38
C VAL A 534 -16.38 24.11 -26.61
N GLY A 535 -15.10 23.82 -26.40
CA GLY A 535 -14.66 22.46 -26.17
C GLY A 535 -14.77 22.14 -24.67
N GLY A 536 -14.76 20.86 -24.32
CA GLY A 536 -14.78 20.42 -22.93
C GLY A 536 -13.37 20.32 -22.36
N ASP A 537 -13.29 20.21 -21.04
CA ASP A 537 -12.02 19.99 -20.35
C ASP A 537 -11.72 18.47 -20.42
N ASP A 538 -10.94 18.05 -21.42
CA ASP A 538 -10.77 16.64 -21.78
C ASP A 538 -9.56 15.99 -21.11
N ILE A 539 -9.62 14.68 -20.90
CA ILE A 539 -8.49 13.87 -20.41
C ILE A 539 -8.13 12.80 -21.43
N LEU A 540 -6.92 12.88 -22.00
CA LEU A 540 -6.43 11.94 -23.02
C LEU A 540 -5.18 11.22 -22.54
N TYR A 541 -5.20 9.90 -22.60
CA TYR A 541 -4.06 9.01 -22.36
C TYR A 541 -3.69 8.31 -23.68
N GLY A 542 -2.47 8.53 -24.18
CA GLY A 542 -1.95 7.89 -25.39
C GLY A 542 -1.81 6.38 -25.22
N GLY A 543 -1.23 5.96 -24.09
CA GLY A 543 -0.86 4.57 -23.86
C GLY A 543 0.48 4.22 -24.51
N ALA A 544 0.60 3.02 -25.05
CA ALA A 544 1.83 2.52 -25.64
C ALA A 544 1.89 2.73 -27.14
N GLY A 545 2.71 3.63 -27.66
CA GLY A 545 2.72 3.94 -29.08
C GLY A 545 3.35 5.29 -29.37
N ASN A 546 3.59 5.63 -30.64
CA ASN A 546 3.94 7.01 -30.98
C ASN A 546 2.68 7.76 -31.38
N ASP A 547 2.07 8.39 -30.39
CA ASP A 547 0.71 8.87 -30.43
C ASP A 547 0.62 10.32 -30.87
N ARG A 548 -0.59 10.69 -31.28
CA ARG A 548 -0.95 12.06 -31.63
C ARG A 548 -2.16 12.48 -30.83
N LEU A 549 -1.93 13.26 -29.79
CA LEU A 549 -2.95 13.76 -28.89
C LEU A 549 -3.24 15.22 -29.21
N GLY A 550 -4.51 15.59 -29.25
CA GLY A 550 -4.90 16.98 -29.42
C GLY A 550 -6.12 17.34 -28.59
N GLY A 551 -5.93 18.13 -27.52
CA GLY A 551 -6.98 18.55 -26.59
C GLY A 551 -8.14 19.26 -27.30
N LYS A 552 -7.80 20.34 -28.02
CA LYS A 552 -8.66 21.18 -28.89
C LYS A 552 -9.08 22.45 -28.18
N GLY A 553 -10.13 22.43 -27.38
CA GLY A 553 -10.58 23.62 -26.69
C GLY A 553 -11.05 23.23 -25.30
N GLY A 554 -10.76 24.03 -24.29
CA GLY A 554 -10.97 23.62 -22.91
C GLY A 554 -9.63 23.46 -22.20
N ASP A 555 -9.66 23.37 -20.88
CA ASP A 555 -8.44 23.22 -20.08
C ASP A 555 -8.11 21.71 -19.99
N ASP A 556 -7.30 21.21 -20.91
CA ASP A 556 -7.14 19.78 -21.16
C ASP A 556 -5.99 19.13 -20.35
N GLN A 557 -6.10 17.84 -20.09
CA GLN A 557 -5.02 17.00 -19.55
C GLN A 557 -4.59 15.94 -20.55
N LEU A 558 -3.35 16.06 -21.04
CA LEU A 558 -2.83 15.24 -22.13
C LEU A 558 -1.58 14.48 -21.69
N TYR A 559 -1.69 13.16 -21.65
CA TYR A 559 -0.63 12.22 -21.25
C TYR A 559 -0.22 11.37 -22.45
N GLY A 560 1.00 11.56 -22.96
CA GLY A 560 1.54 10.75 -24.06
C GLY A 560 1.83 9.31 -23.66
N ASP A 561 2.13 9.10 -22.38
CA ASP A 561 2.49 7.82 -21.78
C ASP A 561 3.77 7.22 -22.36
N GLU A 562 3.73 6.23 -23.26
CA GLU A 562 4.93 5.56 -23.74
C GLU A 562 5.13 5.72 -25.24
N GLY A 563 6.21 6.38 -25.65
CA GLY A 563 6.63 6.42 -27.04
C GLY A 563 7.31 7.72 -27.40
N ASN A 564 7.22 8.14 -28.65
CA ASN A 564 7.67 9.49 -29.01
C ASN A 564 6.46 10.23 -29.56
N ASP A 565 5.77 10.89 -28.66
CA ASP A 565 4.45 11.40 -28.87
C ASP A 565 4.48 12.81 -29.43
N SER A 566 3.37 13.17 -30.06
CA SER A 566 3.12 14.54 -30.50
C SER A 566 1.83 15.03 -29.85
N ILE A 567 1.97 15.96 -28.91
CA ILE A 567 0.89 16.41 -28.04
C ILE A 567 0.61 17.89 -28.29
N TRP A 568 -0.64 18.22 -28.59
CA TRP A 568 -1.14 19.58 -28.80
C TRP A 568 -2.24 19.90 -27.78
N GLY A 569 -1.99 20.86 -26.86
CA GLY A 569 -3.03 21.42 -25.98
C GLY A 569 -4.12 22.13 -26.80
N ASP A 570 -3.68 23.01 -27.69
CA ASP A 570 -4.51 23.87 -28.55
C ASP A 570 -5.06 25.11 -27.83
N ASP A 571 -6.35 25.22 -27.48
CA ASP A 571 -6.94 26.41 -26.86
C ASP A 571 -7.39 26.14 -25.40
N GLY A 572 -6.68 26.63 -24.39
CA GLY A 572 -7.03 26.45 -22.98
C GLY A 572 -5.79 26.49 -22.09
N ASP A 573 -5.98 26.46 -20.77
CA ASP A 573 -4.87 26.33 -19.81
C ASP A 573 -4.55 24.83 -19.61
N ASP A 574 -3.68 24.28 -20.46
CA ASP A 574 -3.51 22.83 -20.60
C ASP A 574 -2.40 22.22 -19.72
N LEU A 575 -2.54 20.95 -19.33
CA LEU A 575 -1.50 20.11 -18.72
C LEU A 575 -0.98 19.09 -19.73
N LEU A 576 0.32 19.14 -20.05
CA LEU A 576 0.94 18.22 -21.00
C LEU A 576 2.08 17.45 -20.34
N ARG A 577 2.01 16.11 -20.36
CA ARG A 577 3.10 15.22 -19.95
C ARG A 577 3.41 14.26 -21.09
N GLY A 578 4.63 14.32 -21.60
CA GLY A 578 5.10 13.40 -22.66
C GLY A 578 5.13 11.96 -22.20
N GLY A 579 5.71 11.73 -21.01
CA GLY A 579 5.87 10.39 -20.46
C GLY A 579 7.20 9.78 -20.92
N ILE A 580 7.25 8.47 -21.08
CA ILE A 580 8.45 7.74 -21.48
C ILE A 580 8.71 7.91 -22.98
N GLY A 581 9.74 8.67 -23.31
CA GLY A 581 10.45 8.69 -24.58
C GLY A 581 10.92 10.09 -24.93
N ASN A 582 10.86 10.49 -26.21
CA ASN A 582 11.29 11.83 -26.60
C ASN A 582 10.16 12.53 -27.33
N ASP A 583 9.39 13.28 -26.55
CA ASP A 583 8.11 13.78 -27.01
C ASP A 583 8.22 15.16 -27.62
N SER A 584 7.20 15.54 -28.39
CA SER A 584 7.05 16.89 -28.92
C SER A 584 5.77 17.50 -28.40
N LEU A 585 5.92 18.57 -27.60
CA LEU A 585 4.83 19.19 -26.86
C LEU A 585 4.56 20.60 -27.39
N TRP A 586 3.30 20.90 -27.67
CA TRP A 586 2.80 22.22 -28.05
C TRP A 586 1.66 22.61 -27.11
N GLY A 587 1.84 23.67 -26.33
CA GLY A 587 0.80 24.16 -25.41
C GLY A 587 -0.31 24.87 -26.19
N GLY A 588 0.06 25.86 -27.00
CA GLY A 588 -0.89 26.61 -27.81
C GLY A 588 -1.33 27.92 -27.15
N GLN A 589 -2.64 28.13 -26.99
CA GLN A 589 -3.24 29.34 -26.43
C GLN A 589 -3.74 29.10 -25.01
N GLY A 590 -2.98 29.55 -24.01
CA GLY A 590 -3.45 29.62 -22.62
C GLY A 590 -2.24 29.52 -21.71
N ALA A 591 -2.45 29.36 -20.41
CA ALA A 591 -1.39 29.22 -19.42
C ALA A 591 -1.06 27.75 -19.19
N ASP A 592 -0.21 27.21 -20.05
CA ASP A 592 0.02 25.76 -20.12
C ASP A 592 1.09 25.29 -19.13
N THR A 593 0.99 24.04 -18.67
CA THR A 593 1.98 23.38 -17.82
C THR A 593 2.56 22.15 -18.52
N PHE A 594 3.87 22.19 -18.79
CA PHE A 594 4.61 21.05 -19.35
C PHE A 594 5.30 20.29 -18.22
N VAL A 595 4.88 19.07 -17.95
CA VAL A 595 5.42 18.23 -16.87
C VAL A 595 6.64 17.45 -17.37
N ILE A 596 7.71 17.46 -16.57
CA ILE A 596 8.93 16.69 -16.82
C ILE A 596 9.29 15.85 -15.59
N ALA A 597 9.74 14.62 -15.82
CA ALA A 597 10.28 13.75 -14.77
C ALA A 597 11.66 13.17 -15.11
N VAL A 598 12.35 12.67 -14.09
CA VAL A 598 13.59 11.90 -14.26
C VAL A 598 13.26 10.52 -14.82
N GLY A 599 14.06 10.03 -15.75
CA GLY A 599 13.86 8.71 -16.38
C GLY A 599 12.82 8.64 -17.51
N GLU A 600 12.06 9.70 -17.75
CA GLU A 600 11.04 9.77 -18.81
C GLU A 600 11.65 9.99 -20.20
N GLY A 601 12.74 10.74 -20.31
CA GLY A 601 13.49 10.86 -21.55
C GLY A 601 13.86 12.31 -21.83
N THR A 602 13.78 12.75 -23.09
CA THR A 602 14.15 14.12 -23.47
C THR A 602 13.09 14.74 -24.37
N ASP A 603 12.23 15.54 -23.77
CA ASP A 603 11.10 16.14 -24.46
C ASP A 603 11.50 17.43 -25.17
N THR A 604 10.78 17.76 -26.24
CA THR A 604 10.92 19.01 -26.95
C THR A 604 9.65 19.84 -26.79
N ILE A 605 9.74 20.94 -26.04
CA ILE A 605 8.65 21.92 -25.91
C ILE A 605 8.80 22.96 -27.02
N GLN A 606 7.79 23.12 -27.86
CA GLN A 606 7.92 23.75 -29.18
C GLN A 606 7.41 25.19 -29.27
N ASP A 607 6.65 25.67 -28.29
CA ASP A 607 6.02 27.00 -28.32
C ASP A 607 5.90 27.70 -26.96
N PHE A 608 6.69 27.29 -25.96
CA PHE A 608 6.69 27.83 -24.60
C PHE A 608 6.64 29.37 -24.52
N GLN A 609 5.60 29.89 -23.89
CA GLN A 609 5.33 31.31 -23.68
C GLN A 609 5.74 31.77 -22.28
N PHE A 610 6.77 32.61 -22.22
CA PHE A 610 7.26 33.15 -20.96
C PHE A 610 6.21 33.96 -20.19
N HIS A 611 6.24 33.79 -18.86
CA HIS A 611 5.34 34.47 -17.92
C HIS A 611 3.87 34.06 -18.02
N GLN A 612 3.57 33.08 -18.87
CA GLN A 612 2.27 32.48 -19.05
C GLN A 612 2.40 31.00 -18.68
N ASP A 613 3.21 30.26 -19.42
CA ASP A 613 3.40 28.83 -19.25
C ASP A 613 4.32 28.48 -18.07
N LYS A 614 4.25 27.23 -17.64
CA LYS A 614 5.02 26.64 -16.54
C LYS A 614 5.66 25.32 -16.94
N ILE A 615 6.77 25.02 -16.25
CA ILE A 615 7.36 23.68 -16.21
C ILE A 615 6.97 23.00 -14.90
N GLY A 616 6.21 21.93 -14.98
CA GLY A 616 5.87 21.05 -13.86
C GLY A 616 7.02 20.09 -13.56
N LEU A 617 7.38 19.97 -12.28
CA LEU A 617 8.37 19.01 -11.82
C LEU A 617 7.66 17.86 -11.09
N ALA A 618 7.73 16.67 -11.70
CA ALA A 618 7.08 15.48 -11.18
C ALA A 618 7.95 14.73 -10.14
N GLY A 619 7.29 14.04 -9.22
CA GLY A 619 7.93 13.28 -8.14
C GLY A 619 8.68 14.18 -7.16
N GLU A 620 9.84 13.73 -6.66
CA GLU A 620 10.65 14.51 -5.70
C GLU A 620 11.54 15.59 -6.34
N LEU A 621 11.33 15.92 -7.61
CA LEU A 621 12.16 16.85 -8.35
C LEU A 621 11.89 18.31 -7.92
N THR A 622 12.96 19.05 -7.64
CA THR A 622 12.90 20.46 -7.26
C THR A 622 13.76 21.32 -8.17
N PHE A 623 13.39 22.59 -8.33
CA PHE A 623 14.18 23.55 -9.13
C PHE A 623 15.65 23.64 -8.70
N ALA A 624 15.93 23.47 -7.41
CA ALA A 624 17.30 23.55 -6.88
C ALA A 624 18.21 22.41 -7.37
N GLN A 625 17.64 21.29 -7.83
CA GLN A 625 18.39 20.15 -8.37
C GLN A 625 18.67 20.28 -9.88
N LEU A 626 18.05 21.24 -10.56
CA LEU A 626 18.14 21.37 -12.02
C LEU A 626 19.37 22.16 -12.48
N SER A 627 19.92 21.75 -13.62
CA SER A 627 20.93 22.48 -14.38
C SER A 627 20.31 23.02 -15.67
N LEU A 628 20.44 24.33 -15.87
CA LEU A 628 19.97 25.01 -17.07
C LEU A 628 21.14 25.38 -17.98
N SER A 629 21.09 24.98 -19.24
CA SER A 629 22.12 25.32 -20.24
C SER A 629 21.50 25.75 -21.57
N TYR A 630 22.34 26.17 -22.52
CA TYR A 630 21.90 26.65 -23.84
C TYR A 630 22.60 25.91 -24.97
N LYS A 631 21.82 25.56 -25.98
CA LYS A 631 22.29 24.91 -27.21
C LYS A 631 21.68 25.61 -28.41
N GLY A 632 22.42 26.57 -28.98
CA GLY A 632 21.88 27.42 -30.05
C GLY A 632 20.79 28.36 -29.54
N THR A 633 19.56 28.17 -30.00
CA THR A 633 18.36 28.88 -29.53
C THR A 633 17.50 28.03 -28.60
N ALA A 634 17.98 26.87 -28.15
CA ALA A 634 17.26 26.02 -27.20
C ALA A 634 17.73 26.30 -25.77
N THR A 635 16.79 26.31 -24.83
CA THR A 635 17.07 26.14 -23.40
C THR A 635 17.02 24.65 -23.07
N ILE A 636 18.03 24.14 -22.38
CA ILE A 636 18.16 22.73 -22.00
C ILE A 636 17.98 22.63 -20.49
N ILE A 637 17.05 21.79 -20.05
CA ILE A 637 16.80 21.45 -18.65
C ILE A 637 17.40 20.07 -18.36
N SER A 638 18.19 19.94 -17.30
CA SER A 638 18.88 18.69 -16.97
C SER A 638 18.88 18.40 -15.48
N PHE A 639 18.87 17.11 -15.11
CA PHE A 639 19.10 16.62 -13.75
C PHE A 639 20.32 15.67 -13.77
N GLY A 640 21.38 16.03 -13.04
CA GLY A 640 22.66 15.34 -13.17
C GLY A 640 23.18 15.38 -14.61
N ASP A 641 23.42 14.20 -15.20
CA ASP A 641 23.86 14.04 -16.59
C ASP A 641 22.70 13.79 -17.58
N GLN A 642 21.46 13.68 -17.09
CA GLN A 642 20.27 13.46 -17.93
C GLN A 642 19.68 14.79 -18.41
N VAL A 643 19.39 14.88 -19.71
CA VAL A 643 18.57 15.97 -20.26
C VAL A 643 17.11 15.57 -20.10
N LEU A 644 16.31 16.45 -19.48
CA LEU A 644 14.88 16.22 -19.26
C LEU A 644 14.04 16.86 -20.37
N ALA A 645 14.39 18.09 -20.78
CA ALA A 645 13.68 18.78 -21.86
C ALA A 645 14.55 19.80 -22.62
N GLU A 646 14.24 19.98 -23.89
CA GLU A 646 14.73 21.05 -24.77
C GLU A 646 13.55 22.01 -25.13
N ILE A 647 13.65 23.30 -24.79
CA ILE A 647 12.62 24.29 -25.14
C ILE A 647 13.03 25.09 -26.38
N ASN A 648 12.22 25.06 -27.43
CA ASN A 648 12.44 25.67 -28.74
C ASN A 648 11.28 26.59 -29.15
N PRO A 649 11.53 27.79 -29.74
CA PRO A 649 12.76 28.57 -29.70
C PRO A 649 12.80 29.44 -28.43
N VAL A 650 13.94 29.48 -27.72
CA VAL A 650 14.08 30.32 -26.53
C VAL A 650 15.47 30.95 -26.37
N ALA A 651 15.50 32.29 -26.25
CA ALA A 651 16.72 33.10 -26.06
C ALA A 651 16.78 33.80 -24.68
N ARG A 652 16.28 33.16 -23.61
CA ARG A 652 16.28 33.72 -22.24
C ARG A 652 16.43 32.64 -21.14
N LEU A 653 16.89 33.07 -19.95
CA LEU A 653 17.06 32.24 -18.74
C LEU A 653 15.73 32.03 -18.02
N LEU A 654 15.35 30.77 -17.82
CA LEU A 654 14.26 30.38 -16.91
C LEU A 654 14.69 30.64 -15.46
N THR A 655 13.72 30.96 -14.62
CA THR A 655 13.87 31.22 -13.18
C THR A 655 12.94 30.31 -12.40
N SER A 656 13.09 30.23 -11.08
CA SER A 656 12.18 29.44 -10.24
C SER A 656 10.71 29.84 -10.35
N ALA A 657 10.39 31.03 -10.88
CA ALA A 657 9.02 31.47 -11.12
C ALA A 657 8.39 30.82 -12.37
N ASP A 658 9.19 30.22 -13.24
CA ASP A 658 8.74 29.49 -14.42
C ASP A 658 8.49 27.99 -14.12
N PHE A 659 8.69 27.56 -12.87
CA PHE A 659 8.50 26.18 -12.42
C PHE A 659 7.42 26.08 -11.34
N VAL A 660 6.76 24.93 -11.30
CA VAL A 660 5.83 24.53 -10.22
C VAL A 660 6.20 23.11 -9.76
N THR A 661 6.09 22.86 -8.46
CA THR A 661 6.31 21.54 -7.82
C THR A 661 4.97 20.93 -7.45
N SER A 662 4.96 19.64 -7.12
CA SER A 662 3.77 18.86 -6.69
C SER A 662 2.94 18.30 -7.85
N TRP A 663 3.59 17.53 -8.72
CA TRP A 663 2.97 16.74 -9.79
C TRP A 663 3.37 15.27 -9.70
#